data_AF-A0A959UBJ9-F1
#
_entry.id   AF-A0A959UBJ9-F1
#
_cell.length_a   1.000
_cell.length_b   1.000
_cell.length_c   1.000
_cell.angle_alpha   90.00
_cell.angle_beta   90.00
_cell.angle_gamma   90.00
#
_symmetry.space_group_name_H-M   'P 1'
#
loop_
_entity.id
_entity.type
_entity.pdbx_description
1 polymer ?
#
loop_
_entity_poly.entity_id
_entity_poly.type
_entity_poly.pdbx_seq_one_letter_code
_entity_poly.pdbx_strand_id
1 'polypeptide(L)'
;MRSIILILHVSFLVFSLNLSAQDGFKSEEDLKQAANKLFEEEKLVDAEPLFAQLLALYPKDPNYNYKYGACLLATDSDKEKPLKFIEFATSTPGVDPLAFYYLGRTFHLNYNFAQAVKAYSKFKNKASSADKAKYQIERQIEMCKNGNNLLSKINDVQVLDKQVIGESDFYRIYDLKGIDGNIISKPEDFMSKYDKKNGEKSIIYLPKGAKEVYYSSYGNKGEAGRDIFKVVQLGSGKWSDPVNLGSSINTPYDENYAFIHPDGRTLYFASKGHSSMGGYDLFQSTFDNSINDWTAPVNLDFAFSSADDDVLFITDEDKALAFFASNRTNEAGKLTVYKVKVEKKAPDFAIIQGSFIAENNPSAKKAKITVIDKESNQTIGVYETDANGNYQVEIAENGGTYKFNIETTADAPLHTGTVTVPEQSEYAVLGQELRLVGEGDAQQLVIKNIFDGSAKPINTSGPQISSELLRKKASLDVNLNAQEILAIESGNKAIAENINQTSSENTTNREQGSEGSETNLNANNTSSNQTDNTASSNALNASTLSTEIESLTSKLEQQKSESKAAENFAYQDAMRLKSEANNLFSQLEDLKNDNTANEEQITFTEEEAKRFALQSAYALGLAKELESRTDLIDENQQKLNSAKQKVSSNELADADLTFNAVKNTYEKSPTVAEYIQDKKTELQEKVLFTAERFSSISNKKSAFETDKANLENQISALETEKTTANAARKTEIDKQISDYQLDKKDLEYQINTINQQYN
;
A
#
# COMPACT_ATOMS: atom_id res chain seq x y z
N MET A 1 54.07 10.81 50.55
CA MET A 1 55.29 10.14 50.06
C MET A 1 54.89 9.07 49.05
N ARG A 2 55.73 8.91 48.02
CA ARG A 2 55.59 8.14 46.77
C ARG A 2 54.93 6.74 46.81
N SER A 3 54.09 6.50 45.79
CA SER A 3 54.01 5.36 44.85
C SER A 3 53.99 3.90 45.34
N ILE A 4 52.96 3.14 44.92
CA ILE A 4 53.04 1.71 44.55
C ILE A 4 52.24 1.50 43.25
N ILE A 5 52.88 0.84 42.28
CA ILE A 5 52.40 0.49 40.93
C ILE A 5 51.69 -0.87 40.97
N LEU A 6 50.54 -0.96 40.30
CA LEU A 6 49.76 -2.19 40.09
C LEU A 6 50.03 -2.74 38.68
N ILE A 7 50.41 -4.01 38.59
CA ILE A 7 50.54 -4.77 37.33
C ILE A 7 49.24 -5.55 37.13
N LEU A 8 48.59 -5.39 35.97
CA LEU A 8 47.57 -6.32 35.49
C LEU A 8 47.88 -6.69 34.03
N HIS A 9 48.10 -7.98 33.78
CA HIS A 9 48.31 -8.55 32.45
C HIS A 9 46.98 -8.67 31.70
N VAL A 10 46.93 -8.17 30.46
CA VAL A 10 45.86 -8.44 29.50
C VAL A 10 46.42 -9.33 28.41
N SER A 11 45.92 -10.57 28.31
CA SER A 11 46.19 -11.48 27.20
C SER A 11 45.30 -11.13 26.02
N PHE A 12 45.92 -10.79 24.89
CA PHE A 12 45.26 -10.53 23.61
C PHE A 12 45.18 -11.84 22.82
N LEU A 13 43.96 -12.34 22.59
CA LEU A 13 43.70 -13.52 21.75
C LEU A 13 43.59 -13.05 20.29
N VAL A 14 44.55 -13.45 19.47
CA VAL A 14 44.60 -13.14 18.03
C VAL A 14 43.64 -14.09 17.30
N PHE A 15 42.53 -13.57 16.79
CA PHE A 15 41.72 -14.24 15.78
C PHE A 15 42.38 -14.03 14.41
N SER A 16 42.91 -15.11 13.84
CA SER A 16 43.43 -15.17 12.47
C SER A 16 42.28 -15.24 11.47
N LEU A 17 41.93 -14.09 10.88
CA LEU A 17 41.19 -14.01 9.63
C LEU A 17 42.19 -14.07 8.46
N ASN A 18 41.81 -14.78 7.40
CA ASN A 18 42.55 -14.86 6.15
C ASN A 18 42.69 -13.45 5.53
N LEU A 19 43.84 -12.81 5.74
CA LEU A 19 44.27 -11.65 4.97
C LEU A 19 44.68 -12.12 3.57
N SER A 20 43.83 -11.84 2.59
CA SER A 20 44.29 -11.67 1.21
C SER A 20 44.15 -10.18 0.86
N ALA A 21 45.30 -9.54 0.63
CA ALA A 21 45.53 -8.20 0.08
C ALA A 21 45.31 -6.98 1.00
N GLN A 22 46.21 -6.78 1.97
CA GLN A 22 46.62 -5.41 2.35
C GLN A 22 47.78 -4.98 1.45
N ASP A 23 47.47 -4.60 0.20
CA ASP A 23 48.28 -3.61 -0.50
C ASP A 23 47.55 -2.28 -0.32
N GLY A 24 48.00 -1.45 0.62
CA GLY A 24 47.45 -0.10 0.79
C GLY A 24 47.61 0.72 -0.51
N PHE A 25 46.62 1.56 -0.82
CA PHE A 25 46.68 2.43 -2.00
C PHE A 25 48.00 3.20 -2.06
N LYS A 26 48.63 3.22 -3.24
CA LYS A 26 49.98 3.81 -3.43
C LYS A 26 49.96 5.34 -3.31
N SER A 27 48.79 5.96 -3.47
CA SER A 27 48.55 7.39 -3.30
C SER A 27 47.10 7.68 -2.88
N GLU A 28 46.84 8.89 -2.39
CA GLU A 28 45.48 9.36 -2.10
C GLU A 28 44.59 9.43 -3.35
N GLU A 29 45.18 9.75 -4.51
CA GLU A 29 44.44 9.76 -5.78
C GLU A 29 43.99 8.35 -6.18
N ASP A 30 44.82 7.32 -5.94
CA ASP A 30 44.42 5.93 -6.18
C ASP A 30 43.23 5.52 -5.30
N LEU A 31 43.22 5.97 -4.02
CA LEU A 31 42.10 5.74 -3.10
C LEU A 31 40.82 6.41 -3.61
N LYS A 32 40.88 7.67 -4.03
CA LYS A 32 39.74 8.42 -4.59
C LYS A 32 39.19 7.72 -5.83
N GLN A 33 40.06 7.33 -6.75
CA GLN A 33 39.66 6.68 -8.00
C GLN A 33 38.99 5.33 -7.72
N ALA A 34 39.56 4.52 -6.83
CA ALA A 34 38.98 3.24 -6.45
C ALA A 34 37.61 3.39 -5.76
N ALA A 35 37.49 4.32 -4.81
CA ALA A 35 36.23 4.60 -4.12
C ALA A 35 35.13 5.03 -5.09
N ASN A 36 35.44 5.99 -5.97
CA ASN A 36 34.47 6.47 -6.96
C ASN A 36 34.09 5.40 -7.97
N LYS A 37 35.05 4.59 -8.44
CA LYS A 37 34.76 3.47 -9.34
C LYS A 37 33.80 2.47 -8.71
N LEU A 38 34.03 2.07 -7.46
CA LEU A 38 33.13 1.14 -6.75
C LEU A 38 31.73 1.75 -6.58
N PHE A 39 31.65 3.06 -6.29
CA PHE A 39 30.38 3.77 -6.19
C PHE A 39 29.62 3.81 -7.53
N GLU A 40 30.32 4.09 -8.63
CA GLU A 40 29.75 4.14 -9.98
C GLU A 40 29.29 2.76 -10.46
N GLU A 41 29.97 1.70 -10.03
CA GLU A 41 29.60 0.30 -10.23
C GLU A 41 28.54 -0.20 -9.23
N GLU A 42 28.00 0.66 -8.36
CA GLU A 42 26.99 0.35 -7.33
C GLU A 42 27.41 -0.71 -6.30
N LYS A 43 28.73 -0.94 -6.17
CA LYS A 43 29.34 -1.81 -5.16
C LYS A 43 29.51 -1.06 -3.85
N LEU A 44 28.38 -0.67 -3.26
CA LEU A 44 28.34 0.20 -2.07
C LEU A 44 29.00 -0.41 -0.84
N VAL A 45 28.92 -1.74 -0.68
CA VAL A 45 29.56 -2.48 0.41
C VAL A 45 31.08 -2.34 0.34
N ASP A 46 31.66 -2.51 -0.86
CA ASP A 46 33.10 -2.39 -1.08
C ASP A 46 33.57 -0.92 -1.04
N ALA A 47 32.70 0.01 -1.42
CA ALA A 47 32.99 1.44 -1.43
C ALA A 47 33.00 2.07 -0.02
N GLU A 48 32.19 1.55 0.91
CA GLU A 48 32.05 2.07 2.27
C GLU A 48 33.39 2.32 2.99
N PRO A 49 34.29 1.32 3.14
CA PRO A 49 35.54 1.53 3.88
C PRO A 49 36.43 2.61 3.23
N LEU A 50 36.37 2.75 1.91
CA LEU A 50 37.17 3.76 1.20
C LEU A 50 36.61 5.17 1.41
N PHE A 51 35.28 5.34 1.37
CA PHE A 51 34.66 6.62 1.69
C PHE A 51 34.75 6.96 3.17
N ALA A 52 34.74 5.99 4.09
CA ALA A 52 35.02 6.22 5.50
C ALA A 52 36.43 6.79 5.68
N GLN A 53 37.43 6.24 4.98
CA GLN A 53 38.81 6.74 5.01
C GLN A 53 38.91 8.16 4.41
N LEU A 54 38.29 8.41 3.25
CA LEU A 54 38.26 9.74 2.63
C LEU A 54 37.57 10.77 3.50
N LEU A 55 36.45 10.41 4.15
CA LEU A 55 35.72 11.29 5.05
C LEU A 55 36.53 11.60 6.33
N ALA A 56 37.32 10.64 6.84
CA ALA A 56 38.22 10.89 7.97
C ALA A 56 39.31 11.91 7.63
N LEU A 57 39.83 11.89 6.39
CA LEU A 57 40.81 12.86 5.89
C LEU A 57 40.17 14.22 5.58
N TYR A 58 38.94 14.21 5.07
CA TYR A 58 38.22 15.37 4.55
C TYR A 58 36.80 15.49 5.13
N PRO A 59 36.66 15.72 6.45
CA PRO A 59 35.36 15.61 7.14
C PRO A 59 34.31 16.63 6.68
N LYS A 60 34.73 17.72 6.04
CA LYS A 60 33.85 18.78 5.54
C LYS A 60 33.56 18.70 4.04
N ASP A 61 34.11 17.70 3.34
CA ASP A 61 33.82 17.53 1.92
C ASP A 61 32.38 17.02 1.75
N PRO A 62 31.50 17.76 1.06
CA PRO A 62 30.11 17.37 0.93
C PRO A 62 29.94 16.10 0.08
N ASN A 63 30.83 15.86 -0.89
CA ASN A 63 30.74 14.69 -1.77
C ASN A 63 31.13 13.40 -1.04
N TYR A 64 32.18 13.42 -0.23
CA TYR A 64 32.52 12.26 0.59
C TYR A 64 31.48 11.99 1.67
N ASN A 65 30.89 13.04 2.26
CA ASN A 65 29.80 12.87 3.21
C ASN A 65 28.59 12.15 2.59
N TYR A 66 28.07 12.61 1.44
CA TYR A 66 26.91 11.93 0.86
C TYR A 66 27.25 10.55 0.32
N LYS A 67 28.43 10.32 -0.27
CA LYS A 67 28.83 9.00 -0.78
C LYS A 67 29.01 8.01 0.35
N TYR A 68 29.60 8.42 1.47
CA TYR A 68 29.66 7.59 2.67
C TYR A 68 28.26 7.29 3.22
N GLY A 69 27.39 8.31 3.34
CA GLY A 69 25.99 8.10 3.74
C GLY A 69 25.23 7.16 2.81
N ALA A 70 25.43 7.27 1.50
CA ALA A 70 24.85 6.37 0.51
C ALA A 70 25.36 4.92 0.67
N CYS A 71 26.63 4.72 1.02
CA CYS A 71 27.16 3.39 1.34
C CYS A 71 26.49 2.81 2.61
N LEU A 72 26.33 3.63 3.64
CA LEU A 72 25.66 3.22 4.89
C LEU A 72 24.20 2.78 4.68
N LEU A 73 23.48 3.30 3.68
CA LEU A 73 22.14 2.80 3.36
C LEU A 73 22.14 1.32 2.94
N ALA A 74 23.22 0.84 2.33
CA ALA A 74 23.38 -0.56 1.94
C ALA A 74 23.93 -1.42 3.08
N THR A 75 24.85 -0.89 3.88
CA THR A 75 25.65 -1.69 4.83
C THR A 75 25.15 -1.67 6.26
N ASP A 76 24.44 -0.61 6.68
CA ASP A 76 23.95 -0.45 8.03
C ASP A 76 22.48 -0.92 8.14
N SER A 77 22.14 -1.59 9.23
CA SER A 77 20.76 -1.98 9.54
C SER A 77 19.92 -0.78 9.99
N ASP A 78 20.54 0.24 10.60
CA ASP A 78 19.88 1.48 10.97
C ASP A 78 19.90 2.48 9.81
N LYS A 79 18.78 2.52 9.07
CA LYS A 79 18.63 3.39 7.90
C LYS A 79 18.56 4.88 8.25
N GLU A 80 18.46 5.27 9.52
CA GLU A 80 18.47 6.68 9.96
C GLU A 80 19.88 7.24 10.09
N LYS A 81 20.86 6.40 10.46
CA LYS A 81 22.27 6.78 10.63
C LYS A 81 22.90 7.53 9.43
N PRO A 82 22.59 7.20 8.15
CA PRO A 82 23.04 7.98 6.99
C PRO A 82 22.60 9.45 6.98
N LEU A 83 21.45 9.77 7.59
CA LEU A 83 20.77 11.05 7.45
C LEU A 83 21.67 12.23 7.79
N LYS A 84 22.40 12.15 8.91
CA LYS A 84 23.30 13.23 9.36
C LYS A 84 24.39 13.57 8.33
N PHE A 85 24.90 12.59 7.59
CA PHE A 85 25.95 12.80 6.60
C PHE A 85 25.37 13.41 5.31
N ILE A 86 24.22 12.89 4.87
CA ILE A 86 23.60 13.32 3.62
C ILE A 86 22.93 14.69 3.80
N GLU A 87 22.34 15.00 4.94
CA GLU A 87 21.83 16.35 5.27
C GLU A 87 22.95 17.38 5.31
N PHE A 88 24.09 17.06 5.95
CA PHE A 88 25.26 17.92 5.92
C PHE A 88 25.70 18.21 4.48
N ALA A 89 25.82 17.17 3.65
CA ALA A 89 26.21 17.31 2.25
C ALA A 89 25.23 18.17 1.45
N THR A 90 23.93 17.90 1.56
CA THR A 90 22.87 18.59 0.79
C THR A 90 22.60 20.02 1.25
N SER A 91 23.07 20.40 2.44
CA SER A 91 23.10 21.78 2.92
C SER A 91 24.22 22.63 2.28
N THR A 92 25.21 21.99 1.66
CA THR A 92 26.38 22.67 1.08
C THR A 92 26.15 23.04 -0.39
N PRO A 93 26.34 24.31 -0.80
CA PRO A 93 26.23 24.71 -2.20
C PRO A 93 27.23 23.96 -3.09
N GLY A 94 26.79 23.50 -4.27
CA GLY A 94 27.65 22.87 -5.26
C GLY A 94 27.91 21.37 -5.05
N VAL A 95 27.25 20.73 -4.08
CA VAL A 95 27.24 19.26 -3.96
C VAL A 95 26.67 18.59 -5.22
N ASP A 96 27.16 17.41 -5.55
CA ASP A 96 26.63 16.57 -6.63
C ASP A 96 25.10 16.40 -6.50
N PRO A 97 24.33 16.63 -7.58
CA PRO A 97 22.88 16.42 -7.59
C PRO A 97 22.45 15.06 -7.02
N LEU A 98 23.23 14.00 -7.23
CA LEU A 98 22.97 12.65 -6.75
C LEU A 98 22.83 12.57 -5.21
N ALA A 99 23.42 13.51 -4.47
CA ALA A 99 23.21 13.62 -3.03
C ALA A 99 21.72 13.81 -2.67
N PHE A 100 20.94 14.50 -3.50
CA PHE A 100 19.49 14.66 -3.28
C PHE A 100 18.69 13.39 -3.56
N TYR A 101 19.16 12.52 -4.45
CA TYR A 101 18.56 11.19 -4.64
C TYR A 101 18.75 10.34 -3.40
N TYR A 102 19.98 10.27 -2.88
CA TYR A 102 20.25 9.49 -1.66
C TYR A 102 19.61 10.10 -0.41
N LEU A 103 19.42 11.42 -0.36
CA LEU A 103 18.60 12.05 0.69
C LEU A 103 17.14 11.57 0.60
N GLY A 104 16.60 11.51 -0.62
CA GLY A 104 15.27 10.96 -0.89
C GLY A 104 15.17 9.51 -0.45
N ARG A 105 16.13 8.66 -0.84
CA ARG A 105 16.21 7.25 -0.44
C ARG A 105 16.29 7.10 1.08
N THR A 106 17.08 7.92 1.75
CA THR A 106 17.18 7.91 3.21
C THR A 106 15.82 8.19 3.84
N PHE A 107 15.15 9.27 3.46
CA PHE A 107 13.81 9.56 3.99
C PHE A 107 12.78 8.49 3.63
N HIS A 108 12.86 7.92 2.42
CA HIS A 108 11.98 6.87 1.94
C HIS A 108 12.07 5.62 2.80
N LEU A 109 13.28 5.07 3.00
CA LEU A 109 13.51 3.88 3.82
C LEU A 109 13.18 4.08 5.31
N ASN A 110 13.13 5.34 5.76
CA ASN A 110 12.69 5.70 7.10
C ASN A 110 11.21 6.12 7.16
N TYR A 111 10.39 5.77 6.16
CA TYR A 111 8.96 6.08 6.08
C TYR A 111 8.60 7.58 6.14
N ASN A 112 9.57 8.46 5.92
CA ASN A 112 9.35 9.90 5.85
C ASN A 112 9.08 10.33 4.39
N PHE A 113 8.03 9.78 3.81
CA PHE A 113 7.69 9.93 2.39
C PHE A 113 7.50 11.39 1.96
N ALA A 114 6.98 12.25 2.82
CA ALA A 114 6.83 13.67 2.50
C ALA A 114 8.17 14.36 2.28
N GLN A 115 9.19 14.07 3.11
CA GLN A 115 10.53 14.61 2.92
C GLN A 115 11.27 13.89 1.77
N ALA A 116 11.01 12.59 1.58
CA ALA A 116 11.53 11.83 0.44
C ALA A 116 11.10 12.45 -0.90
N VAL A 117 9.80 12.73 -1.08
CA VAL A 117 9.26 13.38 -2.28
C VAL A 117 9.89 14.75 -2.50
N LYS A 118 10.12 15.54 -1.45
CA LYS A 118 10.81 16.85 -1.56
C LYS A 118 12.25 16.68 -2.04
N ALA A 119 13.00 15.73 -1.49
CA ALA A 119 14.38 15.46 -1.87
C ALA A 119 14.48 14.89 -3.30
N TYR A 120 13.63 13.93 -3.65
CA TYR A 120 13.53 13.39 -5.01
C TYR A 120 13.14 14.46 -6.04
N SER A 121 12.25 15.39 -5.69
CA SER A 121 11.90 16.52 -6.55
C SER A 121 13.09 17.46 -6.76
N LYS A 122 13.92 17.69 -5.74
CA LYS A 122 15.19 18.44 -5.89
C LYS A 122 16.16 17.73 -6.82
N PHE A 123 16.31 16.40 -6.70
CA PHE A 123 17.11 15.59 -7.62
C PHE A 123 16.57 15.69 -9.06
N LYS A 124 15.28 15.46 -9.26
CA LYS A 124 14.61 15.56 -10.57
C LYS A 124 14.85 16.90 -11.26
N ASN A 125 14.92 17.99 -10.51
CA ASN A 125 15.16 19.33 -11.05
C ASN A 125 16.63 19.60 -11.40
N LYS A 126 17.59 18.91 -10.78
CA LYS A 126 19.03 19.15 -10.92
C LYS A 126 19.77 18.11 -11.76
N ALA A 127 19.26 16.89 -11.83
CA ALA A 127 19.91 15.77 -12.48
C ALA A 127 19.82 15.81 -14.01
N SER A 128 20.72 15.11 -14.69
CA SER A 128 20.65 14.90 -16.14
C SER A 128 19.48 13.98 -16.51
N SER A 129 19.03 13.99 -17.77
CA SER A 129 17.99 13.04 -18.22
C SER A 129 18.44 11.58 -18.10
N ALA A 130 19.73 11.29 -18.29
CA ALA A 130 20.29 9.96 -18.13
C ALA A 130 20.21 9.49 -16.67
N ASP A 131 20.55 10.36 -15.72
CA ASP A 131 20.45 10.02 -14.30
C ASP A 131 19.00 9.83 -13.85
N LYS A 132 18.07 10.68 -14.32
CA LYS A 132 16.64 10.52 -14.00
C LYS A 132 16.11 9.16 -14.43
N ALA A 133 16.49 8.72 -15.63
CA ALA A 133 16.15 7.40 -16.15
C ALA A 133 16.84 6.27 -15.37
N LYS A 134 18.15 6.38 -15.13
CA LYS A 134 18.95 5.40 -14.38
C LYS A 134 18.35 5.12 -12.99
N TYR A 135 18.02 6.18 -12.26
CA TYR A 135 17.50 6.09 -10.89
C TYR A 135 15.97 6.03 -10.80
N GLN A 136 15.29 5.98 -11.96
CA GLN A 136 13.83 5.89 -12.09
C GLN A 136 13.09 6.88 -11.18
N ILE A 137 13.46 8.17 -11.24
CA ILE A 137 13.05 9.14 -10.22
C ILE A 137 11.53 9.32 -10.12
N GLU A 138 10.81 9.21 -11.24
CA GLU A 138 9.34 9.22 -11.26
C GLU A 138 8.77 8.06 -10.43
N ARG A 139 9.33 6.85 -10.57
CA ARG A 139 8.93 5.68 -9.81
C ARG A 139 9.22 5.84 -8.32
N GLN A 140 10.37 6.40 -7.95
CA GLN A 140 10.69 6.66 -6.53
C GLN A 140 9.65 7.60 -5.87
N ILE A 141 9.21 8.63 -6.59
CA ILE A 141 8.17 9.55 -6.12
C ILE A 141 6.80 8.85 -6.04
N GLU A 142 6.47 8.00 -7.02
CA GLU A 142 5.25 7.21 -7.04
C GLU A 142 5.18 6.25 -5.84
N MET A 143 6.26 5.52 -5.56
CA MET A 143 6.36 4.59 -4.42
C MET A 143 6.16 5.32 -3.07
N CYS A 144 6.68 6.54 -2.91
CA CYS A 144 6.40 7.35 -1.73
C CYS A 144 4.91 7.71 -1.58
N LYS A 145 4.21 7.98 -2.69
CA LYS A 145 2.77 8.26 -2.68
C LYS A 145 1.96 7.00 -2.35
N ASN A 146 2.38 5.85 -2.90
CA ASN A 146 1.78 4.56 -2.57
C ASN A 146 1.95 4.24 -1.08
N GLY A 147 3.15 4.46 -0.53
CA GLY A 147 3.42 4.31 0.90
C GLY A 147 2.53 5.20 1.78
N ASN A 148 2.33 6.47 1.40
CA ASN A 148 1.38 7.35 2.10
C ASN A 148 -0.05 6.78 2.11
N ASN A 149 -0.50 6.22 0.99
CA ASN A 149 -1.84 5.64 0.88
C ASN A 149 -1.94 4.35 1.70
N LEU A 150 -0.95 3.46 1.61
CA LEU A 150 -0.93 2.19 2.33
C LEU A 150 -0.87 2.40 3.85
N LEU A 151 -0.17 3.44 4.32
CA LEU A 151 -0.09 3.78 5.75
C LEU A 151 -1.24 4.67 6.24
N SER A 152 -2.25 4.94 5.41
CA SER A 152 -3.49 5.57 5.88
C SER A 152 -4.33 4.63 6.74
N LYS A 153 -4.09 3.32 6.64
CA LYS A 153 -4.67 2.27 7.48
C LYS A 153 -3.52 1.39 8.00
N ILE A 154 -3.49 1.13 9.30
CA ILE A 154 -2.44 0.33 9.91
C ILE A 154 -3.10 -0.77 10.73
N ASN A 155 -2.57 -1.98 10.58
CA ASN A 155 -2.95 -3.12 11.41
C ASN A 155 -1.68 -3.75 11.97
N ASP A 156 -1.79 -4.34 13.14
CA ASP A 156 -0.67 -5.05 13.75
C ASP A 156 -0.58 -6.48 13.25
N VAL A 157 0.63 -6.85 12.84
CA VAL A 157 0.97 -8.21 12.44
C VAL A 157 1.37 -8.98 13.69
N GLN A 158 0.80 -10.17 13.86
CA GLN A 158 1.18 -11.07 14.94
C GLN A 158 2.34 -11.95 14.49
N VAL A 159 3.50 -11.79 15.12
CA VAL A 159 4.76 -12.45 14.77
C VAL A 159 5.06 -13.55 15.78
N LEU A 160 5.12 -14.79 15.29
CA LEU A 160 5.39 -15.98 16.08
C LEU A 160 6.90 -16.21 16.21
N ASP A 161 7.63 -16.05 15.11
CA ASP A 161 9.06 -16.32 15.05
C ASP A 161 9.71 -15.44 13.97
N LYS A 162 11.01 -15.14 14.14
CA LYS A 162 11.80 -14.46 13.13
C LYS A 162 13.24 -14.94 13.16
N GLN A 163 13.81 -15.20 11.98
CA GLN A 163 15.17 -15.71 11.84
C GLN A 163 15.97 -14.95 10.78
N VAL A 164 17.15 -14.45 11.15
CA VAL A 164 18.10 -13.83 10.21
C VAL A 164 18.94 -14.89 9.54
N ILE A 165 19.09 -14.81 8.22
CA ILE A 165 19.82 -15.76 7.39
C ILE A 165 20.39 -15.07 6.15
N GLY A 166 21.40 -15.68 5.52
CA GLY A 166 21.94 -15.20 4.25
C GLY A 166 20.88 -15.23 3.14
N GLU A 167 20.87 -14.18 2.31
CA GLU A 167 19.90 -14.01 1.22
C GLU A 167 19.88 -15.20 0.24
N SER A 168 20.99 -15.91 0.05
CA SER A 168 21.03 -17.09 -0.82
C SER A 168 20.33 -18.34 -0.25
N ASP A 169 20.06 -18.36 1.06
CA ASP A 169 19.61 -19.57 1.78
C ASP A 169 18.28 -19.38 2.51
N PHE A 170 17.67 -18.20 2.45
CA PHE A 170 16.51 -17.83 3.28
C PHE A 170 15.31 -18.77 3.13
N TYR A 171 15.06 -19.27 1.91
CA TYR A 171 13.94 -20.17 1.62
C TYR A 171 14.03 -21.50 2.38
N ARG A 172 15.20 -21.86 2.93
CA ARG A 172 15.39 -23.08 3.73
C ARG A 172 14.77 -23.00 5.13
N ILE A 173 14.43 -21.79 5.59
CA ILE A 173 13.77 -21.59 6.89
C ILE A 173 12.28 -21.90 6.84
N TYR A 174 11.67 -21.89 5.65
CA TYR A 174 10.24 -22.06 5.48
C TYR A 174 9.83 -23.48 5.89
N ASP A 175 9.07 -23.59 6.98
CA ASP A 175 8.40 -24.85 7.35
C ASP A 175 7.10 -24.96 6.56
N LEU A 176 7.13 -25.77 5.51
CA LEU A 176 5.99 -26.00 4.63
C LEU A 176 5.05 -27.11 5.14
N LYS A 177 5.14 -27.48 6.43
CA LYS A 177 4.21 -28.44 7.02
C LYS A 177 2.78 -27.90 6.95
N GLY A 178 1.90 -28.64 6.28
CA GLY A 178 0.53 -28.20 6.00
C GLY A 178 0.37 -27.38 4.71
N ILE A 179 1.43 -27.27 3.91
CA ILE A 179 1.44 -26.65 2.58
C ILE A 179 1.88 -27.70 1.57
N ASP A 180 1.03 -28.01 0.59
CA ASP A 180 1.27 -29.10 -0.36
C ASP A 180 2.27 -28.73 -1.47
N GLY A 181 3.57 -28.79 -1.17
CA GLY A 181 4.62 -28.50 -2.14
C GLY A 181 6.01 -28.33 -1.53
N ASN A 182 6.96 -27.89 -2.34
CA ASN A 182 8.33 -27.58 -1.92
C ASN A 182 8.84 -26.32 -2.61
N ILE A 183 9.72 -25.57 -1.93
CA ILE A 183 10.51 -24.53 -2.57
C ILE A 183 11.80 -25.16 -3.10
N ILE A 184 12.06 -24.98 -4.39
CA ILE A 184 13.26 -25.53 -5.05
C ILE A 184 13.98 -24.44 -5.85
N SER A 185 15.27 -24.61 -6.09
CA SER A 185 15.97 -23.80 -7.08
C SER A 185 15.34 -24.03 -8.46
N LYS A 186 15.14 -22.94 -9.22
CA LYS A 186 14.55 -22.98 -10.57
C LYS A 186 15.32 -23.97 -11.45
N PRO A 187 14.69 -25.05 -11.95
CA PRO A 187 15.37 -26.00 -12.81
C PRO A 187 15.69 -25.38 -14.19
N GLU A 188 16.69 -25.93 -14.88
CA GLU A 188 17.15 -25.41 -16.17
C GLU A 188 16.04 -25.42 -17.25
N ASP A 189 15.11 -26.37 -17.19
CA ASP A 189 13.96 -26.49 -18.09
C ASP A 189 13.00 -25.29 -18.00
N PHE A 190 13.04 -24.54 -16.89
CA PHE A 190 12.24 -23.33 -16.68
C PHE A 190 13.02 -22.05 -17.00
N MET A 191 14.29 -22.15 -17.40
CA MET A 191 15.15 -20.99 -17.65
C MET A 191 15.09 -20.53 -19.11
N SER A 192 14.76 -19.26 -19.30
CA SER A 192 14.92 -18.60 -20.60
C SER A 192 16.40 -18.46 -21.00
N LYS A 193 16.67 -18.12 -22.26
CA LYS A 193 18.03 -17.77 -22.71
C LYS A 193 18.61 -16.61 -21.90
N TYR A 194 17.80 -15.62 -21.55
CA TYR A 194 18.24 -14.47 -20.76
C TYR A 194 18.48 -14.83 -19.30
N ASP A 195 17.67 -15.73 -18.72
CA ASP A 195 17.93 -16.27 -17.38
C ASP A 195 19.33 -16.88 -17.31
N LYS A 196 19.69 -17.71 -18.30
CA LYS A 196 21.02 -18.33 -18.38
C LYS A 196 22.13 -17.30 -18.59
N LYS A 197 21.92 -16.33 -19.48
CA LYS A 197 22.89 -15.24 -19.76
C LYS A 197 23.17 -14.40 -18.50
N ASN A 198 22.12 -14.11 -17.73
CA ASN A 198 22.20 -13.29 -16.52
C ASN A 198 22.63 -14.10 -15.29
N GLY A 199 22.86 -15.41 -15.41
CA GLY A 199 23.26 -16.27 -14.30
C GLY A 199 22.20 -16.35 -13.20
N GLU A 200 20.92 -16.31 -13.57
CA GLU A 200 19.78 -16.25 -12.66
C GLU A 200 19.71 -17.51 -11.77
N LYS A 201 19.47 -17.29 -10.46
CA LYS A 201 19.44 -18.34 -9.42
C LYS A 201 18.16 -18.28 -8.59
N SER A 202 17.04 -17.92 -9.23
CA SER A 202 15.74 -17.82 -8.56
C SER A 202 15.29 -19.17 -8.03
N ILE A 203 14.38 -19.11 -7.07
CA ILE A 203 13.63 -20.24 -6.54
C ILE A 203 12.22 -20.27 -7.14
N ILE A 204 11.57 -21.43 -7.09
CA ILE A 204 10.18 -21.62 -7.46
C ILE A 204 9.47 -22.44 -6.39
N TYR A 205 8.18 -22.19 -6.19
CA TYR A 205 7.31 -23.10 -5.46
C TYR A 205 6.81 -24.18 -6.42
N LEU A 206 7.03 -25.44 -6.06
CA LEU A 206 6.57 -26.61 -6.81
C LEU A 206 5.49 -27.32 -5.98
N PRO A 207 4.19 -27.17 -6.34
CA PRO A 207 3.12 -27.94 -5.72
C PRO A 207 3.36 -29.45 -5.85
N LYS A 208 2.89 -30.24 -4.87
CA LYS A 208 2.99 -31.70 -4.97
C LYS A 208 2.10 -32.21 -6.10
N GLY A 209 2.67 -33.01 -7.00
CA GLY A 209 1.93 -33.48 -8.18
C GLY A 209 1.47 -32.35 -9.10
N ALA A 210 2.21 -31.23 -9.11
CA ALA A 210 1.89 -30.03 -9.87
C ALA A 210 1.44 -30.32 -11.30
N LYS A 211 0.23 -29.87 -11.64
CA LYS A 211 -0.25 -29.79 -13.03
C LYS A 211 0.09 -28.46 -13.68
N GLU A 212 0.38 -27.45 -12.87
CA GLU A 212 0.87 -26.15 -13.34
C GLU A 212 1.87 -25.59 -12.33
N VAL A 213 2.79 -24.77 -12.83
CA VAL A 213 3.85 -24.14 -12.05
C VAL A 213 3.95 -22.68 -12.47
N TYR A 214 4.06 -21.81 -11.47
CA TYR A 214 4.22 -20.37 -11.63
C TYR A 214 5.62 -19.97 -11.22
N TYR A 215 6.29 -19.16 -12.04
CA TYR A 215 7.68 -18.80 -11.78
C TYR A 215 8.08 -17.50 -12.48
N SER A 216 9.13 -16.86 -11.95
CA SER A 216 9.70 -15.66 -12.53
C SER A 216 10.76 -15.97 -13.59
N SER A 217 10.73 -15.24 -14.69
CA SER A 217 11.74 -15.33 -15.76
C SER A 217 11.91 -13.97 -16.45
N TYR A 218 13.11 -13.74 -16.98
CA TYR A 218 13.34 -12.66 -17.94
C TYR A 218 12.62 -12.91 -19.27
N GLY A 219 12.16 -14.14 -19.53
CA GLY A 219 11.45 -14.52 -20.76
C GLY A 219 12.16 -13.99 -22.00
N ASN A 220 11.44 -13.18 -22.78
CA ASN A 220 11.98 -12.43 -23.93
C ASN A 220 12.28 -10.95 -23.61
N LYS A 221 11.91 -10.44 -22.41
CA LYS A 221 12.16 -9.06 -21.97
C LYS A 221 13.66 -8.77 -21.79
N GLY A 222 14.48 -9.78 -21.53
CA GLY A 222 15.93 -9.61 -21.39
C GLY A 222 16.29 -8.68 -20.24
N GLU A 223 17.02 -7.58 -20.50
CA GLU A 223 17.44 -6.64 -19.45
C GLU A 223 16.31 -5.72 -18.95
N ALA A 224 15.11 -5.79 -19.53
CA ALA A 224 13.95 -4.97 -19.17
C ALA A 224 13.15 -5.48 -17.95
N GLY A 225 13.69 -6.44 -17.20
CA GLY A 225 13.09 -6.95 -15.96
C GLY A 225 12.43 -8.32 -16.08
N ARG A 226 11.88 -8.79 -14.96
CA ARG A 226 11.32 -10.14 -14.82
C ARG A 226 9.80 -10.15 -14.77
N ASP A 227 9.21 -11.16 -15.40
CA ASP A 227 7.77 -11.43 -15.39
C ASP A 227 7.47 -12.78 -14.75
N ILE A 228 6.25 -12.96 -14.27
CA ILE A 228 5.71 -14.25 -13.89
C ILE A 228 5.12 -14.96 -15.11
N PHE A 229 5.55 -16.20 -15.28
CA PHE A 229 5.10 -17.15 -16.29
C PHE A 229 4.41 -18.34 -15.63
N LYS A 230 3.60 -19.04 -16.42
CA LYS A 230 2.97 -20.31 -16.09
C LYS A 230 3.34 -21.38 -17.11
N VAL A 231 3.63 -22.58 -16.63
CA VAL A 231 3.68 -23.80 -17.47
C VAL A 231 2.69 -24.83 -16.95
N VAL A 232 2.21 -25.69 -17.85
CA VAL A 232 1.27 -26.77 -17.54
C VAL A 232 1.90 -28.12 -17.87
N GLN A 233 1.68 -29.13 -17.04
CA GLN A 233 2.12 -30.48 -17.32
C GLN A 233 1.22 -31.11 -18.39
N LEU A 234 1.82 -31.49 -19.51
CA LEU A 234 1.16 -32.16 -20.62
C LEU A 234 0.91 -33.64 -20.27
N GLY A 235 -0.04 -34.28 -20.96
CA GLY A 235 -0.32 -35.72 -20.78
C GLY A 235 0.87 -36.65 -21.08
N SER A 236 1.93 -36.14 -21.71
CA SER A 236 3.22 -36.82 -21.91
C SER A 236 4.13 -36.80 -20.68
N GLY A 237 3.78 -36.05 -19.63
CA GLY A 237 4.60 -35.81 -18.45
C GLY A 237 5.61 -34.66 -18.59
N LYS A 238 5.73 -34.06 -19.79
CA LYS A 238 6.56 -32.85 -20.03
C LYS A 238 5.82 -31.57 -19.65
N TRP A 239 6.57 -30.51 -19.37
CA TRP A 239 6.00 -29.16 -19.24
C TRP A 239 5.70 -28.57 -20.62
N SER A 240 4.67 -27.72 -20.69
CA SER A 240 4.35 -26.89 -21.85
C SER A 240 5.38 -25.78 -22.03
N ASP A 241 5.29 -25.08 -23.16
CA ASP A 241 5.95 -23.79 -23.30
C ASP A 241 5.41 -22.78 -22.27
N PRO A 242 6.24 -21.84 -21.80
CA PRO A 242 5.87 -20.89 -20.77
C PRO A 242 4.95 -19.78 -21.30
N VAL A 243 3.85 -19.57 -20.58
CA VAL A 243 2.86 -18.54 -20.88
C VAL A 243 3.02 -17.37 -19.91
N ASN A 244 3.24 -16.17 -20.44
CA ASN A 244 3.30 -14.95 -19.62
C ASN A 244 1.91 -14.67 -19.01
N LEU A 245 1.86 -14.32 -17.71
CA LEU A 245 0.58 -14.05 -17.03
C LEU A 245 -0.14 -12.76 -17.42
N GLY A 246 0.39 -12.00 -18.38
CA GLY A 246 -0.25 -10.80 -18.91
C GLY A 246 -0.16 -9.60 -17.98
N SER A 247 -0.70 -8.47 -18.43
CA SER A 247 -0.57 -7.16 -17.76
C SER A 247 -1.36 -7.04 -16.45
N SER A 248 -2.26 -7.99 -16.17
CA SER A 248 -3.01 -8.05 -14.91
C SER A 248 -2.10 -8.43 -13.74
N ILE A 249 -1.05 -9.23 -13.99
CA ILE A 249 -0.04 -9.61 -12.99
C ILE A 249 1.29 -8.89 -13.24
N ASN A 250 1.76 -8.90 -14.49
CA ASN A 250 3.08 -8.41 -14.87
C ASN A 250 3.04 -6.91 -15.21
N THR A 251 4.06 -6.18 -14.76
CA THR A 251 4.19 -4.74 -14.95
C THR A 251 5.40 -4.42 -15.83
N PRO A 252 5.70 -3.14 -16.09
CA PRO A 252 6.99 -2.75 -16.66
C PRO A 252 8.18 -2.97 -15.70
N TYR A 253 7.93 -3.30 -14.43
CA TYR A 253 8.94 -3.55 -13.41
C TYR A 253 9.09 -5.06 -13.15
N ASP A 254 9.83 -5.45 -12.11
CA ASP A 254 10.06 -6.87 -11.84
C ASP A 254 8.94 -7.49 -11.00
N GLU A 255 8.47 -8.67 -11.41
CA GLU A 255 7.64 -9.58 -10.62
C GLU A 255 8.38 -10.89 -10.32
N ASN A 256 8.30 -11.36 -9.08
CA ASN A 256 9.02 -12.55 -8.62
C ASN A 256 8.31 -13.29 -7.48
N TYR A 257 8.87 -14.41 -7.03
CA TYR A 257 8.44 -15.19 -5.86
C TYR A 257 6.97 -15.61 -5.90
N ALA A 258 6.52 -16.08 -7.06
CA ALA A 258 5.17 -16.56 -7.26
C ALA A 258 4.87 -17.82 -6.43
N PHE A 259 3.76 -17.80 -5.70
CA PHE A 259 3.20 -18.90 -4.93
C PHE A 259 1.71 -19.03 -5.26
N ILE A 260 1.33 -20.13 -5.90
CA ILE A 260 -0.07 -20.49 -6.10
C ILE A 260 -0.58 -21.22 -4.86
N HIS A 261 -1.60 -20.67 -4.22
CA HIS A 261 -2.23 -21.27 -3.05
C HIS A 261 -2.88 -22.63 -3.41
N PRO A 262 -2.97 -23.61 -2.49
CA PRO A 262 -3.60 -24.90 -2.75
C PRO A 262 -5.06 -24.83 -3.24
N ASP A 263 -5.76 -23.71 -3.05
CA ASP A 263 -7.08 -23.48 -3.66
C ASP A 263 -7.06 -23.37 -5.20
N GLY A 264 -5.87 -23.30 -5.81
CA GLY A 264 -5.65 -23.21 -7.25
C GLY A 264 -6.14 -21.92 -7.89
N ARG A 265 -6.48 -20.91 -7.08
CA ARG A 265 -7.09 -19.65 -7.54
C ARG A 265 -6.42 -18.41 -6.98
N THR A 266 -5.82 -18.46 -5.81
CA THR A 266 -5.13 -17.31 -5.23
C THR A 266 -3.63 -17.40 -5.50
N LEU A 267 -3.10 -16.39 -6.20
CA LEU A 267 -1.67 -16.22 -6.46
C LEU A 267 -1.12 -15.14 -5.53
N TYR A 268 -0.12 -15.51 -4.74
CA TYR A 268 0.73 -14.56 -4.00
C TYR A 268 2.03 -14.35 -4.78
N PHE A 269 2.53 -13.13 -4.81
CA PHE A 269 3.78 -12.80 -5.49
C PHE A 269 4.38 -11.50 -4.96
N ALA A 270 5.65 -11.26 -5.27
CA ALA A 270 6.30 -9.99 -4.98
C ALA A 270 6.44 -9.16 -6.27
N SER A 271 6.21 -7.85 -6.20
CA SER A 271 6.34 -6.95 -7.36
C SER A 271 7.00 -5.63 -6.98
N LYS A 272 7.88 -5.13 -7.87
CA LYS A 272 8.39 -3.74 -7.84
C LYS A 272 7.44 -2.74 -8.50
N GLY A 273 6.38 -3.21 -9.14
CA GLY A 273 5.34 -2.43 -9.80
C GLY A 273 4.13 -2.21 -8.92
N HIS A 274 2.95 -2.11 -9.56
CA HIS A 274 1.66 -1.91 -8.90
C HIS A 274 1.71 -0.75 -7.87
N SER A 275 0.98 -0.90 -6.77
CA SER A 275 0.99 0.03 -5.63
C SER A 275 2.14 -0.22 -4.65
N SER A 276 3.30 -0.74 -5.10
CA SER A 276 4.46 -0.94 -4.21
C SER A 276 4.88 0.38 -3.57
N MET A 277 5.17 0.35 -2.26
CA MET A 277 5.74 1.46 -1.51
C MET A 277 7.27 1.44 -1.46
N GLY A 278 7.87 0.27 -1.68
CA GLY A 278 9.30 0.01 -1.53
C GLY A 278 9.91 -0.60 -2.78
N GLY A 279 10.84 -1.52 -2.61
CA GLY A 279 11.34 -2.33 -3.71
C GLY A 279 10.28 -3.38 -4.10
N TYR A 280 10.57 -4.64 -3.82
CA TYR A 280 9.56 -5.69 -3.86
C TYR A 280 8.56 -5.52 -2.72
N ASP A 281 7.28 -5.38 -3.06
CA ASP A 281 6.17 -5.48 -2.10
C ASP A 281 5.39 -6.78 -2.35
N LEU A 282 4.66 -7.25 -1.33
CA LEU A 282 3.88 -8.48 -1.40
C LEU A 282 2.45 -8.20 -1.88
N PHE A 283 2.01 -8.98 -2.87
CA PHE A 283 0.68 -8.87 -3.49
C PHE A 283 -0.04 -10.20 -3.50
N GLN A 284 -1.37 -10.13 -3.52
CA GLN A 284 -2.24 -11.24 -3.89
C GLN A 284 -3.13 -10.87 -5.08
N SER A 285 -3.44 -11.85 -5.90
CA SER A 285 -4.49 -11.78 -6.92
C SER A 285 -5.26 -13.09 -6.96
N THR A 286 -6.53 -13.06 -7.33
CA THR A 286 -7.36 -14.25 -7.49
C THR A 286 -7.75 -14.43 -8.95
N PHE A 287 -7.72 -15.65 -9.44
CA PHE A 287 -8.18 -15.98 -10.78
C PHE A 287 -9.71 -15.89 -10.83
N ASP A 288 -10.22 -15.01 -11.70
CA ASP A 288 -11.65 -14.80 -11.91
C ASP A 288 -12.09 -15.49 -13.21
N ASN A 289 -12.82 -16.59 -13.05
CA ASN A 289 -13.34 -17.38 -14.16
C ASN A 289 -14.31 -16.60 -15.06
N SER A 290 -14.94 -15.52 -14.57
CA SER A 290 -15.89 -14.74 -15.35
C SER A 290 -15.23 -13.90 -16.44
N ILE A 291 -13.99 -13.46 -16.19
CA ILE A 291 -13.16 -12.71 -17.15
C ILE A 291 -11.98 -13.55 -17.68
N ASN A 292 -11.85 -14.79 -17.21
CA ASN A 292 -10.77 -15.72 -17.53
C ASN A 292 -9.37 -15.09 -17.36
N ASP A 293 -9.21 -14.29 -16.30
CA ASP A 293 -8.01 -13.53 -16.00
C ASP A 293 -7.86 -13.34 -14.48
N TRP A 294 -6.71 -12.84 -14.05
CA TRP A 294 -6.43 -12.45 -12.69
C TRP A 294 -7.11 -11.15 -12.32
N THR A 295 -7.63 -11.04 -11.09
CA THR A 295 -8.11 -9.77 -10.54
C THR A 295 -6.96 -8.77 -10.40
N ALA A 296 -7.27 -7.49 -10.29
CA ALA A 296 -6.27 -6.48 -9.95
C ALA A 296 -5.50 -6.88 -8.67
N PRO A 297 -4.16 -6.88 -8.68
CA PRO A 297 -3.37 -7.25 -7.51
C PRO A 297 -3.61 -6.31 -6.33
N VAL A 298 -3.78 -6.90 -5.15
CA VAL A 298 -3.96 -6.18 -3.88
C VAL A 298 -2.69 -6.34 -3.07
N ASN A 299 -2.07 -5.23 -2.68
CA ASN A 299 -0.93 -5.23 -1.77
C ASN A 299 -1.37 -5.84 -0.43
N LEU A 300 -0.54 -6.67 0.21
CA LEU A 300 -0.85 -7.27 1.51
C LEU A 300 -0.75 -6.28 2.68
N ASP A 301 -0.68 -4.98 2.39
CA ASP A 301 -0.48 -3.82 3.25
C ASP A 301 0.75 -3.88 4.16
N PHE A 302 0.98 -2.75 4.83
CA PHE A 302 1.86 -2.71 5.99
C PHE A 302 1.30 -3.58 7.13
N ALA A 303 2.12 -4.32 7.89
CA ALA A 303 3.57 -4.44 7.78
C ALA A 303 4.05 -5.70 7.02
N PHE A 304 3.20 -6.34 6.20
CA PHE A 304 3.69 -7.39 5.29
C PHE A 304 4.57 -6.78 4.20
N SER A 305 4.15 -5.66 3.62
CA SER A 305 4.97 -4.81 2.75
C SER A 305 5.59 -3.63 3.52
N SER A 306 6.75 -3.15 3.08
CA SER A 306 7.61 -2.19 3.75
C SER A 306 8.31 -1.25 2.75
N ALA A 307 9.14 -0.31 3.23
CA ALA A 307 9.87 0.59 2.35
C ALA A 307 11.07 -0.09 1.65
N ASP A 308 11.42 -1.32 2.08
CA ASP A 308 12.53 -2.11 1.55
C ASP A 308 12.02 -3.22 0.60
N ASP A 309 12.71 -4.36 0.49
CA ASP A 309 12.25 -5.53 -0.28
C ASP A 309 11.62 -6.58 0.64
N ASP A 310 10.41 -6.99 0.28
CA ASP A 310 9.61 -8.03 0.89
C ASP A 310 9.25 -9.10 -0.13
N VAL A 311 9.59 -10.35 0.17
CA VAL A 311 9.61 -11.44 -0.81
C VAL A 311 9.05 -12.74 -0.25
N LEU A 312 8.53 -13.56 -1.18
CA LEU A 312 8.10 -14.94 -0.94
C LEU A 312 7.07 -15.12 0.18
N PHE A 313 5.87 -14.56 0.01
CA PHE A 313 4.76 -14.83 0.91
C PHE A 313 4.15 -16.22 0.62
N ILE A 314 4.24 -17.13 1.58
CA ILE A 314 3.70 -18.49 1.51
C ILE A 314 2.80 -18.71 2.71
N THR A 315 1.55 -19.12 2.48
CA THR A 315 0.56 -19.35 3.54
C THR A 315 0.05 -20.79 3.54
N ASP A 316 -0.37 -21.26 4.70
CA ASP A 316 -1.04 -22.56 4.88
C ASP A 316 -2.41 -22.65 4.18
N GLU A 317 -2.93 -23.88 4.06
CA GLU A 317 -4.21 -24.17 3.38
C GLU A 317 -5.40 -23.37 3.95
N ASP A 318 -5.38 -23.09 5.25
CA ASP A 318 -6.42 -22.36 5.96
C ASP A 318 -6.22 -20.83 5.92
N LYS A 319 -5.13 -20.34 5.31
CA LYS A 319 -4.73 -18.93 5.33
C LYS A 319 -4.64 -18.35 6.75
N ALA A 320 -4.19 -19.15 7.71
CA ALA A 320 -4.04 -18.79 9.11
C ALA A 320 -2.61 -18.34 9.43
N LEU A 321 -1.61 -19.09 8.96
CA LEU A 321 -0.20 -18.82 9.15
C LEU A 321 0.50 -18.60 7.81
N ALA A 322 1.45 -17.66 7.81
CA ALA A 322 2.30 -17.41 6.66
C ALA A 322 3.77 -17.23 7.04
N PHE A 323 4.62 -17.46 6.05
CA PHE A 323 6.01 -17.08 6.04
C PHE A 323 6.24 -16.03 4.96
N PHE A 324 7.11 -15.08 5.22
CA PHE A 324 7.68 -14.19 4.21
C PHE A 324 9.07 -13.72 4.65
N ALA A 325 9.85 -13.15 3.73
CA ALA A 325 11.19 -12.65 4.02
C ALA A 325 11.35 -11.17 3.67
N SER A 326 12.23 -10.48 4.39
CA SER A 326 12.51 -9.06 4.17
C SER A 326 13.94 -8.65 4.49
N ASN A 327 14.47 -7.63 3.81
CA ASN A 327 15.74 -6.96 4.15
C ASN A 327 15.58 -5.70 5.02
N ARG A 328 14.36 -5.33 5.43
CA ARG A 328 14.04 -4.10 6.19
C ARG A 328 14.81 -3.86 7.50
N THR A 329 15.36 -4.91 8.13
CA THR A 329 16.08 -4.82 9.41
C THR A 329 17.51 -5.37 9.34
N ASN A 330 18.08 -5.46 8.13
CA ASN A 330 19.32 -6.20 7.91
C ASN A 330 20.44 -5.37 7.28
N GLU A 331 21.66 -5.82 7.55
CA GLU A 331 22.86 -5.48 6.77
C GLU A 331 22.79 -6.15 5.39
N ALA A 332 23.62 -5.69 4.45
CA ALA A 332 23.71 -6.24 3.10
C ALA A 332 23.88 -7.78 3.07
N GLY A 333 23.14 -8.44 2.18
CA GLY A 333 23.24 -9.88 1.93
C GLY A 333 22.54 -10.78 2.96
N LYS A 334 21.75 -10.20 3.87
CA LYS A 334 20.93 -10.93 4.85
C LYS A 334 19.45 -10.62 4.65
N LEU A 335 18.60 -11.62 4.93
CA LEU A 335 17.16 -11.50 5.04
C LEU A 335 16.70 -11.99 6.41
N THR A 336 15.60 -11.43 6.90
CA THR A 336 14.84 -11.96 8.04
C THR A 336 13.65 -12.71 7.47
N VAL A 337 13.50 -13.98 7.84
CA VAL A 337 12.29 -14.78 7.56
C VAL A 337 11.39 -14.68 8.77
N TYR A 338 10.14 -14.27 8.56
CA TYR A 338 9.12 -14.11 9.59
C TYR A 338 8.09 -15.22 9.48
N LYS A 339 7.68 -15.80 10.61
CA LYS A 339 6.48 -16.64 10.75
C LYS A 339 5.40 -15.81 11.44
N VAL A 340 4.25 -15.65 10.79
CA VAL A 340 3.21 -14.68 11.18
C VAL A 340 1.82 -15.29 11.07
N LYS A 341 0.85 -14.71 11.79
CA LYS A 341 -0.56 -14.89 11.42
C LYS A 341 -0.89 -14.02 10.21
N VAL A 342 -1.69 -14.56 9.29
CA VAL A 342 -2.22 -13.83 8.13
C VAL A 342 -3.27 -12.80 8.59
N GLU A 343 -4.13 -13.20 9.53
CA GLU A 343 -5.08 -12.32 10.19
C GLU A 343 -4.34 -11.26 11.01
N LYS A 344 -4.60 -10.00 10.71
CA LYS A 344 -4.04 -8.85 11.42
C LYS A 344 -4.97 -8.40 12.54
N LYS A 345 -4.40 -7.75 13.55
CA LYS A 345 -5.17 -7.15 14.66
C LYS A 345 -5.30 -5.63 14.48
N ALA A 346 -6.29 -5.08 15.17
CA ALA A 346 -6.34 -3.64 15.43
C ALA A 346 -4.99 -3.19 16.01
N PRO A 347 -4.53 -1.96 15.69
CA PRO A 347 -3.30 -1.43 16.24
C PRO A 347 -3.35 -1.37 17.78
N ASP A 348 -2.23 -1.68 18.42
CA ASP A 348 -2.02 -1.56 19.86
C ASP A 348 -1.70 -0.12 20.31
N PHE A 349 -1.93 0.88 19.47
CA PHE A 349 -1.59 2.28 19.70
C PHE A 349 -2.74 3.19 19.30
N ALA A 350 -2.75 4.41 19.84
CA ALA A 350 -3.71 5.44 19.49
C ALA A 350 -3.00 6.72 19.05
N ILE A 351 -3.57 7.39 18.05
CA ILE A 351 -3.10 8.68 17.56
C ILE A 351 -4.18 9.72 17.87
N ILE A 352 -3.80 10.77 18.59
CA ILE A 352 -4.65 11.94 18.82
C ILE A 352 -4.07 13.11 18.03
N GLN A 353 -4.85 13.62 17.09
CA GLN A 353 -4.56 14.86 16.39
C GLN A 353 -5.46 15.97 16.90
N GLY A 354 -4.89 17.14 17.14
CA GLY A 354 -5.69 18.22 17.65
C GLY A 354 -5.14 19.61 17.40
N SER A 355 -5.91 20.59 17.86
CA SER A 355 -5.55 22.00 17.81
C SER A 355 -5.53 22.60 19.21
N PHE A 356 -4.55 23.47 19.44
CA PHE A 356 -4.38 24.26 20.64
C PHE A 356 -4.83 25.69 20.40
N ILE A 357 -5.67 26.21 21.29
CA ILE A 357 -6.27 27.54 21.19
C ILE A 357 -6.16 28.24 22.55
N ALA A 358 -5.35 29.28 22.64
CA ALA A 358 -5.43 30.23 23.74
C ALA A 358 -6.48 31.31 23.41
N GLU A 359 -7.67 31.25 24.02
CA GLU A 359 -8.80 32.12 23.63
C GLU A 359 -8.49 33.61 23.81
N ASN A 360 -7.86 33.96 24.93
CA ASN A 360 -7.51 35.34 25.27
C ASN A 360 -6.19 35.80 24.65
N ASN A 361 -5.47 34.89 23.99
CA ASN A 361 -4.30 35.23 23.19
C ASN A 361 -4.24 34.38 21.91
N PRO A 362 -5.10 34.65 20.91
CA PRO A 362 -5.22 33.79 19.74
C PRO A 362 -3.94 33.64 18.92
N SER A 363 -2.97 34.54 19.06
CA SER A 363 -1.65 34.46 18.42
C SER A 363 -0.68 33.53 19.16
N ALA A 364 -0.95 33.16 20.42
CA ALA A 364 -0.22 32.12 21.13
C ALA A 364 -0.64 30.75 20.61
N LYS A 365 0.09 30.28 19.60
CA LYS A 365 -0.08 28.95 18.98
C LYS A 365 0.86 27.89 19.53
N LYS A 366 1.94 28.30 20.21
CA LYS A 366 2.97 27.41 20.75
C LYS A 366 2.60 26.91 22.15
N ALA A 367 2.65 25.59 22.33
CA ALA A 367 2.50 24.92 23.61
C ALA A 367 3.29 23.60 23.62
N LYS A 368 3.83 23.25 24.78
CA LYS A 368 4.39 21.94 25.10
C LYS A 368 3.34 21.12 25.83
N ILE A 369 3.16 19.88 25.39
CA ILE A 369 2.16 18.92 25.86
C ILE A 369 2.91 17.73 26.42
N THR A 370 2.92 17.57 27.74
CA THR A 370 3.47 16.38 28.39
C THR A 370 2.33 15.42 28.70
N VAL A 371 2.39 14.21 28.12
CA VAL A 371 1.38 13.17 28.31
C VAL A 371 1.91 12.15 29.30
N ILE A 372 1.13 11.87 30.34
CA ILE A 372 1.50 10.97 31.43
C ILE A 372 0.39 9.94 31.59
N ASP A 373 0.75 8.66 31.59
CA ASP A 373 -0.20 7.60 31.91
C ASP A 373 -0.67 7.74 33.37
N LYS A 374 -1.98 7.70 33.59
CA LYS A 374 -2.56 8.01 34.91
C LYS A 374 -2.34 6.90 35.92
N GLU A 375 -2.23 5.65 35.46
CA GLU A 375 -2.11 4.47 36.33
C GLU A 375 -0.67 4.28 36.81
N SER A 376 0.28 4.22 35.88
CA SER A 376 1.70 4.03 36.13
C SER A 376 2.43 5.32 36.53
N ASN A 377 1.85 6.50 36.26
CA ASN A 377 2.50 7.81 36.32
C ASN A 377 3.77 7.92 35.44
N GLN A 378 3.93 7.06 34.44
CA GLN A 378 5.03 7.18 33.48
C GLN A 378 4.73 8.25 32.43
N THR A 379 5.74 9.04 32.07
CA THR A 379 5.63 9.97 30.95
C THR A 379 5.63 9.17 29.65
N ILE A 380 4.54 9.27 28.89
CA ILE A 380 4.37 8.64 27.58
C ILE A 380 5.13 9.41 26.51
N GLY A 381 5.05 10.75 26.55
CA GLY A 381 5.74 11.59 25.59
C GLY A 381 5.63 13.07 25.88
N VAL A 382 6.46 13.84 25.20
CA VAL A 382 6.44 15.30 25.19
C VAL A 382 6.28 15.75 23.74
N TYR A 383 5.19 16.46 23.48
CA TYR A 383 4.79 16.90 22.14
C TYR A 383 4.74 18.43 22.12
N GLU A 384 4.86 19.00 20.93
CA GLU A 384 4.76 20.43 20.72
C GLU A 384 3.76 20.76 19.62
N THR A 385 3.14 21.92 19.74
CA THR A 385 2.31 22.45 18.66
C THR A 385 3.14 23.08 17.54
N ASP A 386 2.64 22.95 16.32
CA ASP A 386 3.19 23.59 15.13
C ASP A 386 2.91 25.11 15.13
N ALA A 387 3.32 25.80 14.05
CA ALA A 387 3.11 27.24 13.90
C ALA A 387 1.62 27.65 13.82
N ASN A 388 0.73 26.72 13.51
CA ASN A 388 -0.72 26.93 13.42
C ASN A 388 -1.45 26.52 14.70
N GLY A 389 -0.75 25.92 15.66
CA GLY A 389 -1.31 25.40 16.91
C GLY A 389 -1.76 23.95 16.82
N ASN A 390 -1.48 23.24 15.73
CA ASN A 390 -1.82 21.82 15.62
C ASN A 390 -0.79 20.94 16.31
N TYR A 391 -1.20 19.79 16.83
CA TYR A 391 -0.32 18.80 17.43
C TYR A 391 -0.77 17.38 17.09
N GLN A 392 0.16 16.43 17.26
CA GLN A 392 -0.09 15.00 17.20
C GLN A 392 0.51 14.36 18.44
N VAL A 393 -0.29 13.60 19.16
CA VAL A 393 0.08 12.79 20.32
C VAL A 393 -0.01 11.32 19.93
N GLU A 394 1.03 10.56 20.24
CA GLU A 394 1.14 9.14 19.94
C GLU A 394 1.18 8.35 21.23
N ILE A 395 0.21 7.47 21.44
CA ILE A 395 0.07 6.68 22.65
C ILE A 395 0.34 5.24 22.26
N ALA A 396 1.35 4.62 22.88
CA ALA A 396 1.81 3.27 22.57
C ALA A 396 0.89 2.16 23.12
N GLU A 397 -0.32 2.52 23.51
CA GLU A 397 -1.37 1.63 24.01
C GLU A 397 -2.70 1.99 23.35
N ASN A 398 -3.52 0.97 23.08
CA ASN A 398 -4.86 1.14 22.55
C ASN A 398 -5.83 1.31 23.73
N GLY A 399 -6.26 2.55 23.97
CA GLY A 399 -7.09 2.91 25.10
C GLY A 399 -6.31 3.46 26.29
N GLY A 400 -7.01 3.67 27.41
CA GLY A 400 -6.42 4.11 28.68
C GLY A 400 -6.76 5.54 29.08
N THR A 401 -6.23 5.99 30.23
CA THR A 401 -6.49 7.33 30.76
C THR A 401 -5.19 8.07 31.02
N TYR A 402 -5.06 9.28 30.47
CA TYR A 402 -3.83 10.04 30.44
C TYR A 402 -4.03 11.44 31.03
N LYS A 403 -3.00 11.96 31.70
CA LYS A 403 -2.92 13.36 32.11
C LYS A 403 -2.19 14.14 31.02
N PHE A 404 -2.80 15.24 30.59
CA PHE A 404 -2.25 16.19 29.62
C PHE A 404 -1.82 17.43 30.38
N ASN A 405 -0.52 17.67 30.41
CA ASN A 405 0.12 18.81 31.06
C ASN A 405 0.57 19.81 29.99
N ILE A 406 -0.01 21.01 29.99
CA ILE A 406 0.16 22.03 28.96
C ILE A 406 0.97 23.21 29.52
N GLU A 407 2.08 23.53 28.85
CA GLU A 407 2.98 24.64 29.16
C GLU A 407 3.09 25.55 27.92
N THR A 408 2.75 26.84 28.04
CA THR A 408 2.87 27.80 26.90
C THR A 408 4.21 28.52 26.88
N THR A 409 4.80 28.77 28.06
CA THR A 409 6.15 29.29 28.27
C THR A 409 6.73 28.69 29.55
N ALA A 410 8.05 28.80 29.76
CA ALA A 410 8.70 28.26 30.96
C ALA A 410 8.20 28.87 32.29
N ASP A 411 7.68 30.10 32.24
CA ASP A 411 7.21 30.84 33.42
C ASP A 411 5.67 30.84 33.55
N ALA A 412 4.95 30.23 32.60
CA ALA A 412 3.49 30.16 32.62
C ALA A 412 2.99 29.07 33.60
N PRO A 413 1.79 29.24 34.21
CA PRO A 413 1.18 28.19 35.01
C PRO A 413 1.03 26.88 34.22
N LEU A 414 1.31 25.75 34.89
CA LEU A 414 1.06 24.42 34.34
C LEU A 414 -0.43 24.12 34.35
N HIS A 415 -1.00 23.82 33.19
CA HIS A 415 -2.40 23.42 33.09
C HIS A 415 -2.53 21.91 32.90
N THR A 416 -3.29 21.25 33.74
CA THR A 416 -3.48 19.79 33.68
C THR A 416 -4.93 19.42 33.40
N GLY A 417 -5.14 18.50 32.47
CA GLY A 417 -6.43 17.87 32.22
C GLY A 417 -6.30 16.35 32.06
N THR A 418 -7.42 15.64 32.13
CA THR A 418 -7.45 14.17 31.93
C THR A 418 -8.13 13.85 30.61
N VAL A 419 -7.54 12.93 29.85
CA VAL A 419 -8.05 12.41 28.57
C VAL A 419 -8.22 10.91 28.69
N THR A 420 -9.43 10.40 28.51
CA THR A 420 -9.68 8.96 28.39
C THR A 420 -9.76 8.61 26.91
N VAL A 421 -8.83 7.80 26.45
CA VAL A 421 -8.74 7.32 25.08
C VAL A 421 -9.57 6.03 24.99
N PRO A 422 -10.52 5.95 24.06
CA PRO A 422 -11.30 4.73 23.87
C PRO A 422 -10.45 3.67 23.17
N GLU A 423 -10.72 2.40 23.48
CA GLU A 423 -10.19 1.30 22.69
C GLU A 423 -10.76 1.34 21.26
N GLN A 424 -9.90 1.09 20.28
CA GLN A 424 -10.23 1.13 18.87
C GLN A 424 -10.12 -0.27 18.26
N SER A 425 -11.21 -0.77 17.66
CA SER A 425 -11.21 -2.05 16.93
C SER A 425 -10.63 -1.93 15.52
N GLU A 426 -10.46 -0.72 15.02
CA GLU A 426 -9.83 -0.40 13.75
C GLU A 426 -8.99 0.86 13.91
N TYR A 427 -7.95 1.01 13.09
CA TYR A 427 -7.14 2.22 13.09
C TYR A 427 -8.00 3.44 12.70
N ALA A 428 -8.10 4.41 13.62
CA ALA A 428 -8.65 5.71 13.32
C ALA A 428 -7.87 6.79 14.08
N VAL A 429 -7.69 7.94 13.45
CA VAL A 429 -7.11 9.10 14.11
C VAL A 429 -8.19 9.78 14.94
N LEU A 430 -7.88 9.99 16.21
CA LEU A 430 -8.77 10.63 17.19
C LEU A 430 -8.59 12.15 17.14
N GLY A 431 -9.67 12.93 17.12
CA GLY A 431 -9.61 14.39 17.11
C GLY A 431 -9.62 15.01 18.51
N GLN A 432 -8.96 16.15 18.71
CA GLN A 432 -9.00 16.89 19.99
C GLN A 432 -8.85 18.41 19.83
N GLU A 433 -9.50 19.18 20.70
CA GLU A 433 -9.23 20.60 20.89
C GLU A 433 -8.80 20.85 22.35
N LEU A 434 -7.65 21.51 22.53
CA LEU A 434 -7.15 21.98 23.82
C LEU A 434 -7.30 23.50 23.87
N ARG A 435 -8.12 24.00 24.80
CA ARG A 435 -8.43 25.44 24.88
C ARG A 435 -8.02 25.98 26.25
N LEU A 436 -7.17 27.01 26.26
CA LEU A 436 -6.94 27.80 27.46
C LEU A 436 -7.95 28.94 27.51
N VAL A 437 -8.80 28.92 28.52
CA VAL A 437 -9.91 29.85 28.73
C VAL A 437 -9.64 30.64 30.03
N GLY A 438 -9.92 31.94 30.05
CA GLY A 438 -9.64 32.82 31.20
C GLY A 438 -8.23 33.45 31.17
N GLU A 439 -7.94 34.32 32.13
CA GLU A 439 -6.69 35.11 32.19
C GLU A 439 -6.02 34.99 33.57
N GLY A 440 -4.68 35.15 33.60
CA GLY A 440 -3.89 35.10 34.83
C GLY A 440 -4.07 33.79 35.60
N ASP A 441 -4.28 33.89 36.91
CA ASP A 441 -4.47 32.74 37.81
C ASP A 441 -5.84 32.03 37.63
N ALA A 442 -6.77 32.64 36.89
CA ALA A 442 -8.10 32.06 36.60
C ALA A 442 -8.13 31.29 35.26
N GLN A 443 -6.99 31.20 34.56
CA GLN A 443 -6.89 30.44 33.32
C GLN A 443 -7.07 28.93 33.59
N GLN A 444 -7.87 28.28 32.76
CA GLN A 444 -8.18 26.85 32.86
C GLN A 444 -8.04 26.16 31.50
N LEU A 445 -7.66 24.88 31.53
CA LEU A 445 -7.65 24.01 30.35
C LEU A 445 -9.00 23.34 30.16
N VAL A 446 -9.64 23.63 29.03
CA VAL A 446 -10.82 22.94 28.53
C VAL A 446 -10.36 21.96 27.45
N ILE A 447 -10.67 20.68 27.65
CA ILE A 447 -10.37 19.62 26.69
C ILE A 447 -11.67 19.17 26.02
N LYS A 448 -11.71 19.21 24.69
CA LYS A 448 -12.81 18.69 23.89
C LYS A 448 -12.29 17.54 23.03
N ASN A 449 -12.70 16.32 23.36
CA ASN A 449 -12.37 15.13 22.59
C ASN A 449 -13.39 14.94 21.46
N ILE A 450 -12.91 14.62 20.27
CA ILE A 450 -13.69 14.39 19.04
C ILE A 450 -13.36 12.97 18.57
N PHE A 451 -13.80 11.99 19.35
CA PHE A 451 -13.45 10.57 19.17
C PHE A 451 -14.58 9.77 18.49
N ASP A 452 -15.63 10.45 18.05
CA ASP A 452 -16.79 9.90 17.34
C ASP A 452 -16.55 9.72 15.83
N GLY A 453 -15.30 9.87 15.37
CA GLY A 453 -14.94 9.81 13.95
C GLY A 453 -15.35 11.05 13.14
N SER A 454 -15.92 12.09 13.78
CA SER A 454 -16.23 13.36 13.10
C SER A 454 -15.01 14.27 12.92
N ALA A 455 -13.89 13.91 13.54
CA ALA A 455 -12.62 14.60 13.42
C ALA A 455 -12.18 14.63 11.95
N LYS A 456 -11.94 15.84 11.42
CA LYS A 456 -11.25 15.99 10.13
C LYS A 456 -9.75 15.75 10.37
N PRO A 457 -9.10 14.82 9.67
CA PRO A 457 -7.65 14.68 9.73
C PRO A 457 -6.99 16.03 9.43
N ILE A 458 -5.92 16.36 10.15
CA ILE A 458 -5.14 17.56 9.82
C ILE A 458 -4.62 17.32 8.39
N ASN A 459 -4.97 18.24 7.47
CA ASN A 459 -4.78 18.11 6.02
C ASN A 459 -3.30 17.88 5.66
N THR A 460 -2.85 16.64 5.76
CA THR A 460 -1.47 16.25 5.54
C THR A 460 -1.47 15.09 4.56
N SER A 461 -0.75 15.28 3.45
CA SER A 461 -0.48 14.24 2.47
C SER A 461 0.59 13.30 3.02
N GLY A 462 0.19 12.37 3.91
CA GLY A 462 1.13 11.44 4.52
C GLY A 462 0.50 10.52 5.58
N PRO A 463 1.31 9.61 6.16
CA PRO A 463 0.92 8.80 7.30
C PRO A 463 0.66 9.72 8.50
N GLN A 464 -0.43 9.50 9.22
CA GLN A 464 -0.79 10.28 10.40
C GLN A 464 -0.06 9.78 11.67
N ILE A 465 1.16 9.31 11.49
CA ILE A 465 1.96 8.58 12.47
C ILE A 465 3.43 8.91 12.22
N SER A 466 4.22 9.00 13.29
CA SER A 466 5.64 9.33 13.20
C SER A 466 6.41 8.26 12.43
N SER A 467 7.46 8.69 11.73
CA SER A 467 8.41 7.78 11.11
C SER A 467 9.09 6.85 12.12
N GLU A 468 9.29 7.31 13.35
CA GLU A 468 9.87 6.51 14.43
C GLU A 468 8.97 5.34 14.82
N LEU A 469 7.68 5.60 15.07
CA LEU A 469 6.72 4.54 15.39
C LEU A 469 6.53 3.58 14.21
N LEU A 470 6.51 4.09 12.97
CA LEU A 470 6.47 3.25 11.77
C LEU A 470 7.69 2.33 11.66
N ARG A 471 8.91 2.81 11.92
CA ARG A 471 10.11 1.96 11.94
C ARG A 471 10.03 0.90 13.03
N LYS A 472 9.54 1.25 14.22
CA LYS A 472 9.32 0.29 15.30
C LYS A 472 8.34 -0.81 14.89
N LYS A 473 7.22 -0.45 14.26
CA LYS A 473 6.23 -1.41 13.76
C LYS A 473 6.76 -2.26 12.59
N ALA A 474 7.54 -1.66 11.70
CA ALA A 474 8.17 -2.35 10.58
C ALA A 474 9.17 -3.43 11.02
N SER A 475 9.78 -3.29 12.21
CA SER A 475 10.78 -4.23 12.73
C SER A 475 10.27 -5.67 12.90
N LEU A 476 8.95 -5.80 13.11
CA LEU A 476 8.25 -7.06 13.31
C LEU A 476 8.94 -7.96 14.34
N ASP A 477 9.23 -7.40 15.50
CA ASP A 477 9.69 -8.19 16.63
C ASP A 477 8.63 -9.21 17.06
N VAL A 478 9.09 -10.36 17.56
CA VAL A 478 8.20 -11.43 18.06
C VAL A 478 7.34 -10.85 19.17
N ASN A 479 6.02 -10.92 18.99
CA ASN A 479 5.04 -10.27 19.85
C ASN A 479 3.97 -11.24 20.40
N LEU A 480 4.22 -12.55 20.26
CA LEU A 480 3.44 -13.61 20.87
C LEU A 480 4.28 -14.34 21.91
N ASN A 481 3.66 -14.68 23.04
CA ASN A 481 4.31 -15.47 24.08
C ASN A 481 4.28 -16.98 23.75
N ALA A 482 5.11 -17.75 24.44
CA ALA A 482 5.24 -19.19 24.19
C ALA A 482 3.91 -19.97 24.33
N GLN A 483 3.01 -19.56 25.22
CA GLN A 483 1.71 -20.22 25.38
C GLN A 483 0.77 -19.92 24.22
N GLU A 484 0.75 -18.66 23.74
CA GLU A 484 -0.02 -18.27 22.55
C GLU A 484 0.49 -18.99 21.30
N ILE A 485 1.81 -19.07 21.11
CA ILE A 485 2.42 -19.80 19.99
C ILE A 485 2.03 -21.28 20.05
N LEU A 486 2.16 -21.93 21.21
CA LEU A 486 1.77 -23.33 21.39
C LEU A 486 0.27 -23.56 21.12
N ALA A 487 -0.60 -22.63 21.53
CA ALA A 487 -2.04 -22.72 21.27
C ALA A 487 -2.36 -22.63 19.77
N ILE A 488 -1.68 -21.74 19.05
CA ILE A 488 -1.80 -21.57 17.60
C ILE A 488 -1.30 -22.82 16.88
N GLU A 489 -0.10 -23.31 17.23
CA GLU A 489 0.54 -24.46 16.57
C GLU A 489 -0.15 -25.80 16.86
N SER A 490 -0.81 -25.94 18.02
CA SER A 490 -1.56 -27.15 18.39
C SER A 490 -2.99 -27.18 17.83
N GLY A 491 -3.42 -26.16 17.08
CA GLY A 491 -4.75 -26.08 16.47
C GLY A 491 -5.91 -26.03 17.48
N ASN A 492 -5.62 -25.81 18.76
CA ASN A 492 -6.59 -25.97 19.84
C ASN A 492 -7.25 -24.62 20.14
N LYS A 493 -8.37 -24.33 19.45
CA LYS A 493 -9.21 -23.14 19.65
C LYS A 493 -9.72 -22.93 21.09
N ALA A 494 -9.56 -23.89 21.99
CA ALA A 494 -10.06 -23.83 23.37
C ALA A 494 -9.14 -23.14 24.39
N ILE A 495 -7.89 -22.81 24.04
CA ILE A 495 -6.92 -22.21 25.00
C ILE A 495 -6.83 -20.69 24.84
N ALA A 496 -7.08 -20.15 23.64
CA ALA A 496 -6.97 -18.71 23.37
C ALA A 496 -8.05 -17.86 24.08
N GLU A 497 -9.23 -18.43 24.38
CA GLU A 497 -10.29 -17.71 25.10
C GLU A 497 -10.09 -17.70 26.63
N ASN A 498 -9.25 -18.59 27.19
CA ASN A 498 -9.03 -18.69 28.63
C ASN A 498 -7.83 -17.88 29.15
N ILE A 499 -6.99 -17.30 28.28
CA ILE A 499 -5.85 -16.48 28.71
C ILE A 499 -6.26 -15.02 28.95
N ASN A 500 -7.31 -14.54 28.27
CA ASN A 500 -7.86 -13.18 28.45
C ASN A 500 -8.62 -12.96 29.77
N GLN A 501 -8.72 -13.97 30.65
CA GLN A 501 -9.31 -13.81 31.99
C GLN A 501 -8.31 -13.88 33.15
N THR A 502 -7.03 -14.16 32.90
CA THR A 502 -6.03 -14.36 33.99
C THR A 502 -5.13 -13.14 34.28
N SER A 503 -5.40 -11.98 33.70
CA SER A 503 -4.72 -10.72 34.06
C SER A 503 -5.47 -9.88 35.11
N SER A 504 -6.62 -10.34 35.62
CA SER A 504 -7.46 -9.54 36.53
C SER A 504 -7.99 -10.29 37.75
N GLU A 505 -7.20 -11.13 38.43
CA GLU A 505 -7.60 -11.64 39.75
C GLU A 505 -6.41 -11.74 40.71
N ASN A 506 -6.11 -10.64 41.39
CA ASN A 506 -5.63 -10.68 42.78
C ASN A 506 -5.81 -9.33 43.46
N THR A 507 -6.99 -9.11 44.03
CA THR A 507 -7.20 -8.72 45.44
C THR A 507 -8.62 -8.20 45.64
N THR A 508 -9.47 -9.00 46.26
CA THR A 508 -10.44 -8.48 47.24
C THR A 508 -11.00 -9.64 48.05
N ASN A 509 -10.86 -9.52 49.37
CA ASN A 509 -11.52 -10.37 50.33
C ASN A 509 -12.47 -9.48 51.14
N ARG A 510 -13.73 -9.95 51.24
CA ARG A 510 -14.74 -9.70 52.30
C ARG A 510 -15.44 -8.34 52.29
N GLU A 511 -16.74 -8.22 52.57
CA GLU A 511 -17.79 -9.15 53.02
C GLU A 511 -19.16 -8.43 52.88
N GLN A 512 -20.23 -9.20 52.60
CA GLN A 512 -21.62 -9.15 53.12
C GLN A 512 -22.34 -7.79 53.29
N GLY A 513 -23.63 -7.61 52.98
CA GLY A 513 -24.77 -8.47 52.64
C GLY A 513 -26.02 -7.59 52.47
N SER A 514 -26.98 -7.99 51.64
CA SER A 514 -28.35 -8.44 52.02
C SER A 514 -29.45 -7.37 51.91
N GLU A 515 -30.48 -7.72 51.11
CA GLU A 515 -31.93 -7.43 51.21
C GLU A 515 -32.41 -5.96 51.32
N GLY A 516 -33.52 -5.49 50.74
CA GLY A 516 -34.70 -6.06 50.12
C GLY A 516 -35.89 -5.08 50.32
N SER A 517 -36.82 -5.06 49.35
CA SER A 517 -38.24 -4.61 49.44
C SER A 517 -38.66 -3.12 49.52
N GLU A 518 -39.30 -2.71 48.42
CA GLU A 518 -40.71 -2.26 48.26
C GLU A 518 -41.39 -1.22 49.19
N THR A 519 -41.78 -0.11 48.54
CA THR A 519 -43.08 0.62 48.58
C THR A 519 -43.71 1.08 49.91
N ASN A 520 -43.93 2.40 50.09
CA ASN A 520 -45.27 3.01 49.97
C ASN A 520 -45.34 4.55 50.10
N LEU A 521 -46.46 5.04 49.55
CA LEU A 521 -47.00 6.37 49.26
C LEU A 521 -47.16 7.42 50.40
N ASN A 522 -47.12 8.69 49.95
CA ASN A 522 -48.02 9.83 50.24
C ASN A 522 -47.78 10.82 51.41
N ALA A 523 -47.44 12.07 51.06
CA ALA A 523 -48.37 13.23 50.95
C ALA A 523 -47.95 14.54 51.66
N ASN A 524 -47.85 15.59 50.82
CA ASN A 524 -48.17 17.02 51.03
C ASN A 524 -47.27 17.85 51.98
N ASN A 525 -46.95 19.12 51.75
CA ASN A 525 -47.33 20.11 50.73
C ASN A 525 -46.39 21.33 50.95
N THR A 526 -45.81 21.92 49.90
CA THR A 526 -45.86 23.40 49.68
C THR A 526 -45.33 23.76 48.28
N SER A 527 -46.26 24.21 47.43
CA SER A 527 -46.21 25.29 46.42
C SER A 527 -44.89 26.07 46.30
N SER A 528 -44.44 26.57 45.15
CA SER A 528 -45.05 26.82 43.83
C SER A 528 -43.99 27.48 42.94
N ASN A 529 -44.19 27.41 41.62
CA ASN A 529 -43.53 28.15 40.52
C ASN A 529 -42.31 27.50 39.87
N GLN A 530 -42.55 26.53 38.97
CA GLN A 530 -41.75 26.32 37.75
C GLN A 530 -42.44 25.29 36.83
N THR A 531 -43.55 25.65 36.17
CA THR A 531 -44.15 24.79 35.13
C THR A 531 -44.51 25.49 33.82
N ASP A 532 -44.32 26.81 33.69
CA ASP A 532 -44.69 27.53 32.45
C ASP A 532 -43.53 27.72 31.43
N ASN A 533 -42.27 27.45 31.81
CA ASN A 533 -41.12 27.68 30.92
C ASN A 533 -40.69 26.47 30.08
N THR A 534 -40.97 25.23 30.49
CA THR A 534 -40.52 24.00 29.78
C THR A 534 -41.43 23.60 28.61
N ALA A 535 -42.73 23.87 28.69
CA ALA A 535 -43.66 23.60 27.60
C ALA A 535 -43.49 24.58 26.42
N SER A 536 -43.25 25.86 26.72
CA SER A 536 -42.96 26.88 25.68
C SER A 536 -41.60 26.67 25.00
N SER A 537 -40.55 26.26 25.74
CA SER A 537 -39.24 25.94 25.15
C SER A 537 -39.29 24.69 24.26
N ASN A 538 -40.01 23.65 24.66
CA ASN A 538 -40.13 22.42 23.86
C ASN A 538 -40.98 22.64 22.62
N ALA A 539 -42.05 23.45 22.69
CA ALA A 539 -42.83 23.84 21.53
C ALA A 539 -42.03 24.70 20.53
N LEU A 540 -41.19 25.61 21.04
CA LEU A 540 -40.28 26.41 20.21
C LEU A 540 -39.27 25.50 19.48
N ASN A 541 -38.62 24.59 20.21
CA ASN A 541 -37.63 23.66 19.66
C ASN A 541 -38.22 22.68 18.63
N ALA A 542 -39.43 22.17 18.87
CA ALA A 542 -40.16 21.35 17.91
C ALA A 542 -40.49 22.11 16.62
N SER A 543 -40.90 23.37 16.74
CA SER A 543 -41.21 24.23 15.59
C SER A 543 -39.97 24.55 14.74
N THR A 544 -38.82 24.79 15.39
CA THR A 544 -37.54 25.03 14.72
C THR A 544 -37.09 23.79 13.98
N LEU A 545 -37.05 22.62 14.65
CA LEU A 545 -36.64 21.37 14.03
C LEU A 545 -37.57 20.95 12.87
N SER A 546 -38.88 21.15 13.00
CA SER A 546 -39.84 20.90 11.91
C SER A 546 -39.55 21.78 10.69
N THR A 547 -39.21 23.06 10.90
CA THR A 547 -38.87 23.99 9.81
C THR A 547 -37.57 23.57 9.11
N GLU A 548 -36.57 23.12 9.87
CA GLU A 548 -35.31 22.65 9.32
C GLU A 548 -35.46 21.34 8.53
N ILE A 549 -36.28 20.40 9.02
CA ILE A 549 -36.65 19.17 8.30
C ILE A 549 -37.32 19.50 6.96
N GLU A 550 -38.27 20.46 6.93
CA GLU A 550 -38.95 20.86 5.68
C GLU A 550 -38.00 21.55 4.70
N SER A 551 -37.07 22.37 5.21
CA SER A 551 -36.03 22.99 4.39
C SER A 551 -35.13 21.94 3.73
N LEU A 552 -34.65 20.97 4.49
CA LEU A 552 -33.78 19.91 3.98
C LEU A 552 -34.53 18.95 3.04
N THR A 553 -35.80 18.65 3.32
CA THR A 553 -36.68 17.87 2.44
C THR A 553 -36.80 18.52 1.06
N SER A 554 -37.04 19.83 1.02
CA SER A 554 -37.15 20.59 -0.24
C SER A 554 -35.84 20.56 -1.04
N LYS A 555 -34.69 20.63 -0.36
CA LYS A 555 -33.36 20.55 -0.99
C LYS A 555 -33.06 19.16 -1.57
N LEU A 556 -33.44 18.09 -0.86
CA LEU A 556 -33.29 16.72 -1.37
C LEU A 556 -34.22 16.47 -2.57
N GLU A 557 -35.45 16.98 -2.54
CA GLU A 557 -36.38 16.88 -3.68
C GLU A 557 -35.82 17.58 -4.93
N GLN A 558 -35.19 18.74 -4.76
CA GLN A 558 -34.50 19.42 -5.85
C GLN A 558 -33.36 18.55 -6.41
N GLN A 559 -32.48 18.01 -5.55
CA GLN A 559 -31.39 17.13 -6.00
C GLN A 559 -31.89 15.86 -6.69
N LYS A 560 -33.00 15.28 -6.20
CA LYS A 560 -33.67 14.12 -6.79
C LYS A 560 -34.13 14.42 -8.21
N SER A 561 -34.83 15.54 -8.39
CA SER A 561 -35.32 15.97 -9.71
C SER A 561 -34.16 16.20 -10.68
N GLU A 562 -33.09 16.85 -10.24
CA GLU A 562 -31.89 17.09 -11.05
C GLU A 562 -31.18 15.77 -11.41
N SER A 563 -31.06 14.82 -10.47
CA SER A 563 -30.46 13.50 -10.69
C SER A 563 -31.26 12.67 -11.70
N LYS A 564 -32.60 12.64 -11.56
CA LYS A 564 -33.49 11.91 -12.47
C LYS A 564 -33.51 12.49 -13.88
N ALA A 565 -33.43 13.81 -14.01
CA ALA A 565 -33.31 14.47 -15.30
C ALA A 565 -32.00 14.09 -16.00
N ALA A 566 -30.89 14.08 -15.26
CA ALA A 566 -29.58 13.68 -15.79
C ALA A 566 -29.53 12.17 -16.13
N GLU A 567 -30.12 11.31 -15.31
CA GLU A 567 -30.24 9.87 -15.56
C GLU A 567 -30.96 9.61 -16.89
N ASN A 568 -32.13 10.21 -17.06
CA ASN A 568 -32.92 10.07 -18.29
C ASN A 568 -32.14 10.56 -19.52
N PHE A 569 -31.44 11.69 -19.40
CA PHE A 569 -30.60 12.21 -20.48
C PHE A 569 -29.48 11.22 -20.85
N ALA A 570 -28.74 10.72 -19.85
CA ALA A 570 -27.66 9.77 -20.05
C ALA A 570 -28.15 8.45 -20.67
N TYR A 571 -29.31 7.95 -20.22
CA TYR A 571 -29.92 6.75 -20.79
C TYR A 571 -30.34 6.94 -22.26
N GLN A 572 -30.98 8.06 -22.59
CA GLN A 572 -31.37 8.37 -23.97
C GLN A 572 -30.15 8.52 -24.88
N ASP A 573 -29.10 9.19 -24.39
CA ASP A 573 -27.84 9.34 -25.13
C ASP A 573 -27.17 7.97 -25.35
N ALA A 574 -27.16 7.10 -24.34
CA ALA A 574 -26.66 5.74 -24.48
C ALA A 574 -27.38 4.95 -25.57
N MET A 575 -28.71 5.03 -25.64
CA MET A 575 -29.51 4.34 -26.65
C MET A 575 -29.27 4.89 -28.06
N ARG A 576 -29.16 6.22 -28.20
CA ARG A 576 -28.82 6.87 -29.47
C ARG A 576 -27.46 6.42 -29.97
N LEU A 577 -26.43 6.50 -29.13
CA LEU A 577 -25.05 6.11 -29.43
C LEU A 577 -24.95 4.61 -29.76
N LYS A 578 -25.71 3.76 -29.06
CA LYS A 578 -25.81 2.32 -29.35
C LYS A 578 -26.36 2.08 -30.76
N SER A 579 -27.41 2.82 -31.12
CA SER A 579 -28.01 2.72 -32.46
C SER A 579 -27.03 3.15 -33.55
N GLU A 580 -26.26 4.21 -33.32
CA GLU A 580 -25.21 4.68 -34.24
C GLU A 580 -24.10 3.63 -34.40
N ALA A 581 -23.64 3.05 -33.29
CA ALA A 581 -22.66 1.98 -33.30
C ALA A 581 -23.15 0.75 -34.08
N ASN A 582 -24.37 0.28 -33.82
CA ASN A 582 -24.95 -0.88 -34.50
C ASN A 582 -25.08 -0.66 -36.01
N ASN A 583 -25.45 0.55 -36.43
CA ASN A 583 -25.52 0.90 -37.85
C ASN A 583 -24.13 0.81 -38.51
N LEU A 584 -23.11 1.36 -37.86
CA LEU A 584 -21.73 1.30 -38.36
C LEU A 584 -21.16 -0.13 -38.36
N PHE A 585 -21.49 -0.96 -37.36
CA PHE A 585 -21.12 -2.38 -37.38
C PHE A 585 -21.78 -3.14 -38.52
N SER A 586 -23.05 -2.85 -38.82
CA SER A 586 -23.73 -3.44 -39.99
C SER A 586 -23.06 -2.98 -41.30
N GLN A 587 -22.72 -1.70 -41.42
CA GLN A 587 -21.99 -1.19 -42.59
C GLN A 587 -20.60 -1.81 -42.72
N LEU A 588 -19.91 -2.05 -41.60
CA LEU A 588 -18.61 -2.70 -41.57
C LEU A 588 -18.70 -4.15 -42.09
N GLU A 589 -19.76 -4.87 -41.73
CA GLU A 589 -20.00 -6.23 -42.23
C GLU A 589 -20.26 -6.24 -43.74
N ASP A 590 -21.04 -5.29 -44.25
CA ASP A 590 -21.26 -5.12 -45.69
C ASP A 590 -19.94 -4.80 -46.43
N LEU A 591 -19.12 -3.89 -45.88
CA LEU A 591 -17.82 -3.51 -46.46
C LEU A 591 -16.81 -4.66 -46.46
N LYS A 592 -16.77 -5.49 -45.40
CA LYS A 592 -15.88 -6.66 -45.33
C LYS A 592 -16.26 -7.75 -46.34
N ASN A 593 -17.51 -7.76 -46.80
CA ASN A 593 -18.02 -8.70 -47.81
C ASN A 593 -17.94 -8.16 -49.26
N ASP A 594 -17.59 -6.88 -49.45
CA ASP A 594 -17.42 -6.26 -50.76
C ASP A 594 -15.96 -6.32 -51.22
N ASN A 595 -15.67 -7.09 -52.27
CA ASN A 595 -14.33 -7.23 -52.87
C ASN A 595 -13.79 -5.93 -53.50
N THR A 596 -14.55 -4.82 -53.50
CA THR A 596 -14.14 -3.52 -54.04
C THR A 596 -13.86 -2.45 -52.97
N ALA A 597 -14.15 -2.74 -51.70
CA ALA A 597 -13.87 -1.82 -50.59
C ALA A 597 -12.35 -1.71 -50.31
N ASN A 598 -11.86 -0.50 -50.04
CA ASN A 598 -10.45 -0.30 -49.66
C ASN A 598 -10.26 -0.46 -48.14
N GLU A 599 -9.05 -0.85 -47.74
CA GLU A 599 -8.68 -1.17 -46.36
C GLU A 599 -8.80 0.04 -45.41
N GLU A 600 -8.61 1.25 -45.94
CA GLU A 600 -8.72 2.52 -45.22
C GLU A 600 -10.18 2.81 -44.81
N GLN A 601 -11.15 2.53 -45.68
CA GLN A 601 -12.57 2.71 -45.40
C GLN A 601 -13.06 1.70 -44.36
N ILE A 602 -12.63 0.44 -44.44
CA ILE A 602 -12.94 -0.60 -43.44
C ILE A 602 -12.41 -0.18 -42.07
N THR A 603 -11.15 0.27 -42.01
CA THR A 603 -10.51 0.71 -40.78
C THR A 603 -11.22 1.92 -40.18
N PHE A 604 -11.55 2.92 -40.99
CA PHE A 604 -12.27 4.11 -40.53
C PHE A 604 -13.65 3.77 -39.94
N THR A 605 -14.45 2.98 -40.66
CA THR A 605 -15.79 2.57 -40.20
C THR A 605 -15.71 1.73 -38.93
N GLU A 606 -14.71 0.86 -38.82
CA GLU A 606 -14.48 0.05 -37.62
C GLU A 606 -14.13 0.91 -36.40
N GLU A 607 -13.22 1.87 -36.53
CA GLU A 607 -12.84 2.77 -35.45
C GLU A 607 -14.00 3.69 -35.03
N GLU A 608 -14.80 4.15 -35.99
CA GLU A 608 -15.96 4.96 -35.71
C GLU A 608 -17.07 4.16 -34.98
N ALA A 609 -17.32 2.91 -35.40
CA ALA A 609 -18.27 2.01 -34.73
C ALA A 609 -17.86 1.75 -33.27
N LYS A 610 -16.59 1.45 -33.04
CA LYS A 610 -16.02 1.25 -31.70
C LYS A 610 -16.16 2.51 -30.84
N ARG A 611 -15.86 3.69 -31.39
CA ARG A 611 -15.99 4.97 -30.68
C ARG A 611 -17.42 5.19 -30.19
N PHE A 612 -18.42 4.97 -31.04
CA PHE A 612 -19.83 5.13 -30.65
C PHE A 612 -20.29 4.08 -29.63
N ALA A 613 -19.86 2.82 -29.78
CA ALA A 613 -20.15 1.76 -28.81
C ALA A 613 -19.60 2.10 -27.42
N LEU A 614 -18.40 2.67 -27.40
CA LEU A 614 -17.72 3.08 -26.18
C LEU A 614 -18.40 4.27 -25.49
N GLN A 615 -18.79 5.28 -26.27
CA GLN A 615 -19.58 6.41 -25.76
C GLN A 615 -20.94 5.94 -25.23
N SER A 616 -21.58 4.96 -25.88
CA SER A 616 -22.83 4.36 -25.42
C SER A 616 -22.66 3.67 -24.06
N ALA A 617 -21.62 2.85 -23.91
CA ALA A 617 -21.32 2.17 -22.66
C ALA A 617 -21.06 3.18 -21.51
N TYR A 618 -20.33 4.25 -21.81
CA TYR A 618 -20.08 5.35 -20.88
C TYR A 618 -21.40 6.01 -20.42
N ALA A 619 -22.26 6.38 -21.36
CA ALA A 619 -23.53 7.04 -21.05
C ALA A 619 -24.48 6.13 -20.25
N LEU A 620 -24.48 4.82 -20.54
CA LEU A 620 -25.25 3.84 -19.79
C LEU A 620 -24.71 3.65 -18.36
N GLY A 621 -23.39 3.63 -18.19
CA GLY A 621 -22.76 3.58 -16.87
C GLY A 621 -23.14 4.78 -16.03
N LEU A 622 -23.08 5.98 -16.60
CA LEU A 622 -23.49 7.21 -15.92
C LEU A 622 -24.99 7.19 -15.53
N ALA A 623 -25.86 6.66 -16.37
CA ALA A 623 -27.28 6.50 -16.04
C ALA A 623 -27.47 5.61 -14.80
N LYS A 624 -26.80 4.46 -14.72
CA LYS A 624 -26.87 3.56 -13.55
C LYS A 624 -26.36 4.20 -12.26
N GLU A 625 -25.28 4.98 -12.35
CA GLU A 625 -24.74 5.72 -11.20
C GLU A 625 -25.74 6.79 -10.70
N LEU A 626 -26.43 7.47 -11.60
CA LEU A 626 -27.44 8.47 -11.27
C LEU A 626 -28.74 7.84 -10.73
N GLU A 627 -29.07 6.63 -11.16
CA GLU A 627 -30.14 5.80 -10.59
C GLU A 627 -29.82 5.44 -9.13
N SER A 628 -28.63 4.88 -8.87
CA SER A 628 -28.20 4.55 -7.50
C SER A 628 -28.16 5.78 -6.58
N ARG A 629 -27.73 6.94 -7.11
CA ARG A 629 -27.79 8.20 -6.36
C ARG A 629 -29.22 8.63 -6.03
N THR A 630 -30.17 8.40 -6.94
CA THR A 630 -31.59 8.69 -6.72
C THR A 630 -32.15 7.78 -5.62
N ASP A 631 -31.78 6.51 -5.59
CA ASP A 631 -32.20 5.57 -4.53
C ASP A 631 -31.71 6.03 -3.15
N LEU A 632 -30.46 6.50 -3.05
CA LEU A 632 -29.91 7.04 -1.80
C LEU A 632 -30.64 8.31 -1.33
N ILE A 633 -31.04 9.18 -2.26
CA ILE A 633 -31.84 10.37 -1.94
C ILE A 633 -33.21 9.93 -1.39
N ASP A 634 -33.83 8.90 -1.98
CA ASP A 634 -35.12 8.36 -1.53
C ASP A 634 -35.05 7.76 -0.13
N GLU A 635 -33.98 7.03 0.19
CA GLU A 635 -33.73 6.55 1.55
C GLU A 635 -33.61 7.71 2.56
N ASN A 636 -32.91 8.78 2.19
CA ASN A 636 -32.76 9.95 3.05
C ASN A 636 -34.06 10.73 3.23
N GLN A 637 -34.91 10.80 2.20
CA GLN A 637 -36.26 11.34 2.31
C GLN A 637 -37.14 10.50 3.25
N GLN A 638 -37.04 9.17 3.20
CA GLN A 638 -37.75 8.29 4.15
C GLN A 638 -37.30 8.54 5.60
N LYS A 639 -35.99 8.72 5.83
CA LYS A 639 -35.45 9.07 7.16
C LYS A 639 -35.96 10.43 7.66
N LEU A 640 -36.06 11.44 6.79
CA LEU A 640 -36.64 12.73 7.15
C LEU A 640 -38.14 12.65 7.46
N ASN A 641 -38.88 11.84 6.71
CA ASN A 641 -40.29 11.57 7.02
C ASN A 641 -40.44 10.91 8.40
N SER A 642 -39.55 9.98 8.74
CA SER A 642 -39.50 9.39 10.10
C SER A 642 -39.17 10.44 11.16
N ALA A 643 -38.19 11.31 10.91
CA ALA A 643 -37.86 12.42 11.82
C ALA A 643 -39.06 13.36 12.02
N LYS A 644 -39.80 13.70 10.95
CA LYS A 644 -41.01 14.53 11.03
C LYS A 644 -42.13 13.87 11.84
N GLN A 645 -42.30 12.56 11.72
CA GLN A 645 -43.24 11.79 12.56
C GLN A 645 -42.83 11.83 14.03
N LYS A 646 -41.53 11.65 14.33
CA LYS A 646 -40.98 11.73 15.70
C LYS A 646 -41.15 13.12 16.33
N VAL A 647 -41.03 14.20 15.55
CA VAL A 647 -41.38 15.55 16.01
C VAL A 647 -42.86 15.63 16.40
N SER A 648 -43.74 15.01 15.59
CA SER A 648 -45.19 14.99 15.82
C SER A 648 -45.59 14.14 17.03
N SER A 649 -44.83 13.10 17.38
CA SER A 649 -45.01 12.28 18.59
C SER A 649 -44.27 12.83 19.83
N ASN A 650 -43.64 14.01 19.73
CA ASN A 650 -42.87 14.66 20.79
C ASN A 650 -41.59 13.90 21.23
N GLU A 651 -41.02 13.09 20.33
CA GLU A 651 -39.75 12.36 20.48
C GLU A 651 -38.58 13.21 19.93
N LEU A 652 -38.36 14.39 20.51
CA LEU A 652 -37.49 15.43 19.93
C LEU A 652 -36.00 15.04 19.84
N ALA A 653 -35.45 14.31 20.81
CA ALA A 653 -34.05 13.90 20.79
C ALA A 653 -33.77 12.92 19.64
N ASP A 654 -34.66 11.94 19.42
CA ASP A 654 -34.52 10.95 18.35
C ASP A 654 -34.80 11.56 16.98
N ALA A 655 -35.72 12.52 16.90
CA ALA A 655 -35.97 13.31 15.69
C ALA A 655 -34.72 14.12 15.32
N ASP A 656 -34.08 14.79 16.28
CA ASP A 656 -32.88 15.59 16.07
C ASP A 656 -31.68 14.73 15.66
N LEU A 657 -31.47 13.57 16.29
CA LEU A 657 -30.46 12.59 15.87
C LEU A 657 -30.68 12.11 14.44
N THR A 658 -31.93 11.75 14.08
CA THR A 658 -32.27 11.28 12.72
C THR A 658 -32.06 12.41 11.70
N PHE A 659 -32.50 13.63 12.02
CA PHE A 659 -32.34 14.81 11.17
C PHE A 659 -30.85 15.16 10.94
N ASN A 660 -30.05 15.21 12.01
CA ASN A 660 -28.62 15.54 11.92
C ASN A 660 -27.83 14.48 11.12
N ALA A 661 -28.18 13.19 11.21
CA ALA A 661 -27.59 12.15 10.38
C ALA A 661 -27.84 12.38 8.87
N VAL A 662 -29.08 12.73 8.49
CA VAL A 662 -29.43 13.05 7.09
C VAL A 662 -28.79 14.36 6.65
N LYS A 663 -28.81 15.40 7.49
CA LYS A 663 -28.17 16.70 7.23
C LYS A 663 -26.67 16.56 6.97
N ASN A 664 -25.96 15.81 7.80
CA ASN A 664 -24.54 15.51 7.61
C ASN A 664 -24.27 14.76 6.29
N THR A 665 -25.16 13.82 5.93
CA THR A 665 -25.06 13.09 4.67
C THR A 665 -25.26 14.03 3.47
N TYR A 666 -26.27 14.89 3.51
CA TYR A 666 -26.54 15.89 2.49
C TYR A 666 -25.39 16.90 2.32
N GLU A 667 -24.86 17.44 3.43
CA GLU A 667 -23.77 18.44 3.40
C GLU A 667 -22.44 17.87 2.88
N LYS A 668 -22.22 16.56 3.01
CA LYS A 668 -21.06 15.85 2.46
C LYS A 668 -21.28 15.34 1.03
N SER A 669 -22.52 15.34 0.55
CA SER A 669 -22.85 14.82 -0.78
C SER A 669 -22.50 15.84 -1.86
N PRO A 670 -21.82 15.44 -2.95
CA PRO A 670 -21.54 16.34 -4.06
C PRO A 670 -22.85 16.79 -4.73
N THR A 671 -22.81 17.97 -5.35
CA THR A 671 -23.88 18.43 -6.24
C THR A 671 -24.07 17.46 -7.41
N VAL A 672 -25.23 17.50 -8.09
CA VAL A 672 -25.47 16.61 -9.24
C VAL A 672 -24.41 16.84 -10.33
N ALA A 673 -24.03 18.09 -10.56
CA ALA A 673 -23.01 18.46 -11.54
C ALA A 673 -21.61 17.91 -11.15
N GLU A 674 -21.21 18.05 -9.89
CA GLU A 674 -19.94 17.50 -9.40
C GLU A 674 -19.92 15.97 -9.46
N TYR A 675 -21.03 15.32 -9.08
CA TYR A 675 -21.16 13.86 -9.16
C TYR A 675 -21.04 13.35 -10.60
N ILE A 676 -21.71 14.01 -11.55
CA ILE A 676 -21.58 13.67 -12.98
C ILE A 676 -20.14 13.87 -13.45
N GLN A 677 -19.47 14.94 -13.04
CA GLN A 677 -18.11 15.22 -13.46
C GLN A 677 -17.10 14.21 -12.89
N ASP A 678 -17.27 13.81 -11.63
CA ASP A 678 -16.46 12.78 -10.98
C ASP A 678 -16.63 11.42 -11.65
N LYS A 679 -17.88 10.97 -11.81
CA LYS A 679 -18.19 9.72 -12.51
C LYS A 679 -17.80 9.73 -13.97
N LYS A 680 -17.82 10.91 -14.61
CA LYS A 680 -17.32 11.07 -15.98
C LYS A 680 -15.85 10.72 -16.08
N THR A 681 -15.02 11.24 -15.20
CA THR A 681 -13.58 10.94 -15.20
C THR A 681 -13.33 9.46 -14.91
N GLU A 682 -13.97 8.89 -13.88
CA GLU A 682 -13.82 7.47 -13.52
C GLU A 682 -14.23 6.52 -14.66
N LEU A 683 -15.37 6.78 -15.29
CA LEU A 683 -15.86 5.97 -16.40
C LEU A 683 -15.01 6.16 -17.66
N GLN A 684 -14.52 7.38 -17.94
CA GLN A 684 -13.60 7.65 -19.05
C GLN A 684 -12.28 6.89 -18.91
N GLU A 685 -11.73 6.80 -17.70
CA GLU A 685 -10.51 6.04 -17.42
C GLU A 685 -10.71 4.53 -17.62
N LYS A 686 -11.80 3.96 -17.09
CA LYS A 686 -12.15 2.54 -17.29
C LYS A 686 -12.34 2.19 -18.76
N VAL A 687 -12.95 3.10 -19.51
CA VAL A 687 -13.21 3.00 -20.93
C VAL A 687 -11.92 3.12 -21.75
N LEU A 688 -11.06 4.10 -21.45
CA LEU A 688 -9.78 4.29 -22.12
C LEU A 688 -8.86 3.10 -21.87
N PHE A 689 -8.80 2.62 -20.63
CA PHE A 689 -8.07 1.40 -20.26
C PHE A 689 -8.54 0.19 -21.08
N THR A 690 -9.86 0.03 -21.25
CA THR A 690 -10.42 -1.06 -22.06
C THR A 690 -10.07 -0.91 -23.55
N ALA A 691 -10.11 0.31 -24.08
CA ALA A 691 -9.76 0.61 -25.47
C ALA A 691 -8.25 0.41 -25.76
N GLU A 692 -7.39 0.84 -24.84
CA GLU A 692 -5.93 0.61 -24.91
C GLU A 692 -5.60 -0.87 -24.82
N ARG A 693 -6.30 -1.61 -23.94
CA ARG A 693 -6.17 -3.08 -23.85
C ARG A 693 -6.55 -3.74 -25.18
N PHE A 694 -7.65 -3.31 -25.79
CA PHE A 694 -8.09 -3.82 -27.08
C PHE A 694 -7.13 -3.48 -28.22
N SER A 695 -6.62 -2.25 -28.27
CA SER A 695 -5.61 -1.82 -29.24
C SER A 695 -4.32 -2.64 -29.09
N SER A 696 -3.87 -2.87 -27.85
CA SER A 696 -2.71 -3.70 -27.54
C SER A 696 -2.90 -5.14 -28.02
N ILE A 697 -4.07 -5.74 -27.76
CA ILE A 697 -4.42 -7.09 -28.20
C ILE A 697 -4.44 -7.17 -29.74
N SER A 698 -5.04 -6.18 -30.41
CA SER A 698 -5.10 -6.11 -31.87
C SER A 698 -3.70 -5.99 -32.51
N ASN A 699 -2.84 -5.12 -31.96
CA ASN A 699 -1.47 -4.95 -32.44
C ASN A 699 -0.63 -6.22 -32.24
N LYS A 700 -0.80 -6.92 -31.10
CA LYS A 700 -0.13 -8.21 -30.86
C LYS A 700 -0.59 -9.27 -31.84
N LYS A 701 -1.89 -9.34 -32.16
CA LYS A 701 -2.41 -10.25 -33.17
C LYS A 701 -1.77 -10.01 -34.53
N SER A 702 -1.75 -8.76 -34.99
CA SER A 702 -1.16 -8.38 -36.27
C SER A 702 0.33 -8.71 -36.35
N ALA A 703 1.07 -8.50 -35.25
CA ALA A 703 2.48 -8.88 -35.17
C ALA A 703 2.68 -10.40 -35.29
N PHE A 704 1.89 -11.20 -34.57
CA PHE A 704 1.98 -12.67 -34.66
C PHE A 704 1.57 -13.21 -36.03
N GLU A 705 0.57 -12.62 -36.68
CA GLU A 705 0.19 -12.97 -38.05
C GLU A 705 1.32 -12.66 -39.04
N THR A 706 2.03 -11.54 -38.84
CA THR A 706 3.21 -11.16 -39.64
C THR A 706 4.37 -12.13 -39.43
N ASP A 707 4.69 -12.45 -38.18
CA ASP A 707 5.78 -13.39 -37.84
C ASP A 707 5.49 -14.80 -38.36
N LYS A 708 4.22 -15.22 -38.31
CA LYS A 708 3.77 -16.50 -38.89
C LYS A 708 4.01 -16.53 -40.40
N ALA A 709 3.62 -15.47 -41.11
CA ALA A 709 3.83 -15.37 -42.56
C ALA A 709 5.33 -15.37 -42.91
N ASN A 710 6.17 -14.73 -42.10
CA ASN A 710 7.62 -14.75 -42.27
C ASN A 710 8.21 -16.16 -42.11
N LEU A 711 7.76 -16.92 -41.09
CA LEU A 711 8.17 -18.31 -40.90
C LEU A 711 7.72 -19.21 -42.05
N GLU A 712 6.51 -19.03 -42.58
CA GLU A 712 6.03 -19.76 -43.75
C GLU A 712 6.90 -19.52 -44.99
N ASN A 713 7.33 -18.28 -45.19
CA ASN A 713 8.27 -17.93 -46.26
C ASN A 713 9.66 -18.56 -46.05
N GLN A 714 10.18 -18.55 -44.82
CA GLN A 714 11.47 -19.15 -44.49
C GLN A 714 11.46 -20.67 -44.66
N ILE A 715 10.40 -21.34 -44.22
CA ILE A 715 10.19 -22.79 -44.44
C ILE A 715 10.18 -23.08 -45.94
N SER A 716 9.43 -22.32 -46.74
CA SER A 716 9.34 -22.51 -48.19
C SER A 716 10.70 -22.32 -48.89
N ALA A 717 11.49 -21.35 -48.44
CA ALA A 717 12.84 -21.11 -48.96
C ALA A 717 13.80 -22.26 -48.63
N LEU A 718 13.76 -22.77 -47.39
CA LEU A 718 14.55 -23.92 -46.95
C LEU A 718 14.16 -25.21 -47.67
N GLU A 719 12.86 -25.44 -47.90
CA GLU A 719 12.37 -26.57 -48.69
C GLU A 719 12.90 -26.52 -50.13
N THR A 720 12.98 -25.32 -50.72
CA THR A 720 13.57 -25.09 -52.04
C THR A 720 15.08 -25.38 -52.03
N GLU A 721 15.83 -24.85 -51.06
CA GLU A 721 17.27 -25.11 -50.88
C GLU A 721 17.56 -26.61 -50.74
N LYS A 722 16.73 -27.32 -49.96
CA LYS A 722 16.85 -28.76 -49.71
C LYS A 722 16.90 -29.59 -50.98
N THR A 723 16.21 -29.17 -52.05
CA THR A 723 16.16 -29.92 -53.32
C THR A 723 17.54 -30.09 -53.98
N THR A 724 18.43 -29.11 -53.80
CA THR A 724 19.76 -29.07 -54.43
C THR A 724 20.92 -29.32 -53.46
N ALA A 725 20.62 -29.41 -52.16
CA ALA A 725 21.62 -29.59 -51.10
C ALA A 725 22.23 -31.01 -51.04
N ASN A 726 23.47 -31.08 -50.52
CA ASN A 726 24.14 -32.34 -50.21
C ASN A 726 23.54 -33.01 -48.94
N ALA A 727 23.89 -34.26 -48.66
CA ALA A 727 23.28 -35.04 -47.58
C ALA A 727 23.45 -34.42 -46.17
N ALA A 728 24.62 -33.84 -45.88
CA ALA A 728 24.88 -33.18 -44.60
C ALA A 728 24.03 -31.91 -44.44
N ARG A 729 23.94 -31.09 -45.48
CA ARG A 729 23.13 -29.86 -45.48
C ARG A 729 21.63 -30.16 -45.48
N LYS A 730 21.17 -31.23 -46.15
CA LYS A 730 19.78 -31.70 -46.07
C LYS A 730 19.35 -32.03 -44.64
N THR A 731 20.21 -32.72 -43.89
CA THR A 731 19.96 -33.06 -42.48
C THR A 731 19.84 -31.80 -41.62
N GLU A 732 20.68 -30.79 -41.86
CA GLU A 732 20.61 -29.51 -41.16
C GLU A 732 19.36 -28.70 -41.53
N ILE A 733 18.99 -28.67 -42.82
CA ILE A 733 17.77 -28.01 -43.30
C ILE A 733 16.53 -28.68 -42.70
N ASP A 734 16.49 -30.01 -42.61
CA ASP A 734 15.38 -30.75 -42.01
C ASP A 734 15.18 -30.39 -40.54
N LYS A 735 16.28 -30.18 -39.82
CA LYS A 735 16.23 -29.68 -38.44
C LYS A 735 15.68 -28.25 -38.38
N GLN A 736 16.17 -27.35 -39.24
CA GLN A 736 15.72 -25.95 -39.30
C GLN A 736 14.23 -25.83 -39.66
N ILE A 737 13.75 -26.62 -40.63
CA ILE A 737 12.33 -26.67 -41.00
C ILE A 737 11.50 -27.21 -39.83
N SER A 738 11.98 -28.24 -39.13
CA SER A 738 11.29 -28.78 -37.95
C SER A 738 11.17 -27.74 -36.83
N ASP A 739 12.22 -26.94 -36.61
CA ASP A 739 12.23 -25.87 -35.60
C ASP A 739 11.24 -24.75 -36.00
N TYR A 740 11.26 -24.29 -37.26
CA TYR A 740 10.32 -23.26 -37.74
C TYR A 740 8.86 -23.73 -37.80
N GLN A 741 8.61 -25.02 -38.06
CA GLN A 741 7.27 -25.62 -37.96
C GLN A 741 6.75 -25.63 -36.51
N LEU A 742 7.65 -25.74 -35.53
CA LEU A 742 7.30 -25.65 -34.12
C LEU A 742 6.95 -24.21 -33.75
N ASP A 743 7.80 -23.24 -34.12
CA ASP A 743 7.56 -21.80 -33.91
C ASP A 743 6.24 -21.34 -34.57
N LYS A 744 5.94 -21.84 -35.76
CA LYS A 744 4.68 -21.57 -36.46
C LYS A 744 3.47 -22.06 -35.66
N LYS A 745 3.53 -23.26 -35.07
CA LYS A 745 2.43 -23.81 -34.25
C LYS A 745 2.22 -23.00 -32.98
N ASP A 746 3.29 -22.51 -32.37
CA ASP A 746 3.20 -21.63 -31.20
C ASP A 746 2.51 -20.31 -31.57
N LEU A 747 2.91 -19.67 -32.67
CA LEU A 747 2.22 -18.47 -33.16
C LEU A 747 0.74 -18.73 -33.48
N GLU A 748 0.39 -19.88 -34.07
CA GLU A 748 -1.00 -20.27 -34.30
C GLU A 748 -1.79 -20.43 -33.00
N TYR A 749 -1.17 -20.97 -31.95
CA TYR A 749 -1.76 -21.07 -30.63
C TYR A 749 -1.95 -19.67 -29.98
N GLN A 750 -0.95 -18.79 -30.08
CA GLN A 750 -1.02 -17.43 -29.56
C GLN A 750 -2.08 -16.59 -30.29
N ILE A 751 -2.18 -16.70 -31.62
CA ILE A 751 -3.23 -16.04 -32.42
C ILE A 751 -4.62 -16.55 -32.02
N ASN A 752 -4.78 -17.86 -31.84
CA ASN A 752 -6.07 -18.43 -31.40
C ASN A 752 -6.44 -17.99 -29.99
N THR A 753 -5.48 -17.90 -29.08
CA THR A 753 -5.68 -17.39 -27.72
C THR A 753 -6.10 -15.93 -27.74
N ILE A 754 -5.45 -15.10 -28.57
CA ILE A 754 -5.85 -13.70 -28.76
C ILE A 754 -7.26 -13.61 -29.36
N ASN A 755 -7.60 -14.45 -30.34
CA ASN A 755 -8.96 -14.47 -30.90
C ASN A 755 -10.02 -14.82 -29.85
N GLN A 756 -9.69 -15.67 -28.86
CA GLN A 756 -10.58 -15.96 -27.73
C GLN A 756 -10.69 -14.80 -26.73
N GLN A 757 -9.64 -13.98 -26.59
CA GLN A 757 -9.66 -12.76 -25.75
C GLN A 757 -10.35 -11.58 -26.43
N TYR A 758 -10.36 -11.57 -27.77
CA TYR A 758 -10.94 -10.51 -28.59
C TYR A 758 -12.46 -10.65 -28.76
N ASN A 759 -12.95 -11.89 -28.88
CA ASN A 759 -14.38 -12.25 -28.92
C ASN A 759 -15.00 -12.21 -27.53
#